data_AF-A0A7S4S4K8-F1
#
_entry.id   AF-A0A7S4S4K8-F1
#
_cell.length_a   1.000
_cell.length_b   1.000
_cell.length_c   1.000
_cell.angle_alpha   90.00
_cell.angle_beta   90.00
_cell.angle_gamma   90.00
#
_symmetry.space_group_name_H-M   'P 1'
#
loop_
_entity.id
_entity.type
_entity.pdbx_description
1 polymer ?
#
loop_
_entity_poly.entity_id
_entity_poly.type
_entity_poly.pdbx_seq_one_letter_code
_entity_poly.pdbx_strand_id
1 'polypeptide(L)'
;FKVAMEAAETNKDSSGEDVGWIAFSSATGSTSSTSFTIGMAKDGTSDGVDNSPHVIDLTSANFNDNPDVLVSLYGVHGKDGSWARGAGVWSKDTQNAYAEEDQILQSERSHIDEQFAWAAFTANTDLIALIPAPTAAPIPVPTAAPTPAPTLTPTRLPTAAPSPAPTAAPTPVPTTAPTSTPTSAPSSAPTLAPTPMPTAAPTPAPTPAPTAAPTSAPTSAPTFAPTFAPTPAPSSAPSPAPTSAPTLAPTPAPSTSAPVSVTSPPTASTDVIENGGFEGSISPWYTNQATASLTTTSEAYSGLSAVLLSGRATGTWNSINQDMMGKIDAGVPYFISAWVKLSNTSSDRFKSTMKKTEDGETSYHTVATKMVNGNNWTLLQGEFTLSVTGNLQSLVFYVEGPAIHTDFYVDEVQVLAPTPVTPSPTPTSSYPSGPYVSAEEANQVIVIPDPPAPPAFTTRTDCPHFASELLDWHDPATWDGLVSPGPGNNVVLPENSKVLVSSSVLDIQGTITVPSSSELIFGEDTNGKIEFHANGFEVNGALVAGSETCLIEYPIEITLHGTRPADVVTNPPVDSYKGINVGGSLQLHGKQFHRTWTRLAKTAHAGDSVLMLQHPVNWEAGQDIILVTTAMKDSREWHQNEVLTIDALEENIPIGVGAVVYLTSPMAHTHLATYAYQAEVGLLSRMIKIQGSSTDSEPTDPDPGTCTYYTDPAYDGSNRRIYGNSDRPCPNTKLTGYGGHIRVHGSTSIGQIEGVELYRLGQTNVLGKYPMHFHMIGDCPSCYFRHSSVHRSFYRCVSIHGTHETHVTENVAYDVTGYCYYLEDGVEERNTISYNLGAHIHLLGPEAPWGNGQTTQLNYQSVDLTLPADVTAAAFYITNMHNNIIGNAASGGWAGFAFPTLHQPLGPNKNVNMRPSSRTSLIIDGNTAHSTGWWWKHAGAFYIGGALYYDADGTTLVYNAGRDQTKGNRSPCKVDHCAAGNCNAYCQPYDQYWSRISNSKAFLVPGPGLNSWSGRAEIVGYESHDNGLSAEALESGFWIDNMLSHCRTGEKIALPSGGRANDMKGDGFFWY
;
A
#
# COMPACT_ATOMS: atom_id res chain seq x y z
N PHE A 1 5.32 -41.33 32.86
CA PHE A 1 5.64 -39.95 33.24
C PHE A 1 6.81 -39.97 34.22
N LYS A 2 7.77 -39.06 34.07
CA LYS A 2 8.85 -38.81 35.03
C LYS A 2 9.01 -37.29 35.14
N VAL A 3 9.06 -36.79 36.35
CA VAL A 3 9.55 -35.45 36.69
C VAL A 3 10.60 -35.68 37.77
N ALA A 4 11.73 -35.01 37.65
CA ALA A 4 12.78 -34.97 38.66
C ALA A 4 13.16 -33.51 38.89
N MET A 5 13.42 -33.17 40.15
CA MET A 5 14.02 -31.91 40.57
C MET A 5 15.26 -32.26 41.39
N GLU A 6 16.30 -31.44 41.26
CA GLU A 6 17.53 -31.56 42.02
C GLU A 6 17.31 -31.02 43.45
N ALA A 7 18.08 -31.51 44.42
CA ALA A 7 17.96 -31.08 45.82
C ALA A 7 19.28 -30.48 46.29
N ALA A 8 19.33 -29.16 46.46
CA ALA A 8 20.51 -28.45 46.94
C ALA A 8 20.76 -28.73 48.44
N GLU A 9 21.84 -29.44 48.76
CA GLU A 9 22.23 -29.70 50.16
C GLU A 9 22.91 -28.47 50.80
N THR A 10 22.63 -28.20 52.09
CA THR A 10 23.74 -28.05 53.05
C THR A 10 23.32 -28.33 54.51
N ASN A 11 23.76 -29.48 55.03
CA ASN A 11 24.09 -29.74 56.45
C ASN A 11 23.04 -29.48 57.56
N LYS A 12 22.43 -30.59 58.03
CA LYS A 12 21.69 -30.78 59.30
C LYS A 12 20.34 -30.03 59.37
N ASP A 13 19.20 -30.67 59.59
CA ASP A 13 18.96 -31.87 60.40
C ASP A 13 18.00 -32.88 59.73
N SER A 14 17.83 -34.06 60.34
CA SER A 14 17.25 -35.26 59.70
C SER A 14 15.70 -35.31 59.58
N SER A 15 15.09 -34.33 58.90
CA SER A 15 13.69 -34.42 58.44
C SER A 15 13.61 -34.17 56.93
N GLY A 16 13.14 -35.17 56.17
CA GLY A 16 12.97 -35.03 54.71
C GLY A 16 11.91 -33.98 54.36
N GLU A 17 12.10 -33.31 53.24
CA GLU A 17 11.19 -32.29 52.73
C GLU A 17 10.14 -32.92 51.80
N ASP A 18 8.86 -32.58 52.02
CA ASP A 18 7.75 -32.97 51.15
C ASP A 18 7.67 -32.00 49.97
N VAL A 19 8.31 -32.35 48.85
CA VAL A 19 8.36 -31.49 47.66
C VAL A 19 7.21 -31.82 46.69
N GLY A 20 6.11 -31.09 46.84
CA GLY A 20 5.04 -30.98 45.83
C GLY A 20 3.83 -31.88 46.01
N TRP A 21 2.70 -31.42 45.45
CA TRP A 21 1.42 -32.14 45.41
C TRP A 21 0.93 -32.20 43.97
N ILE A 22 0.43 -33.36 43.53
CA ILE A 22 -0.26 -33.50 42.24
C ILE A 22 -1.74 -33.79 42.52
N ALA A 23 -2.63 -33.06 41.83
CA ALA A 23 -4.07 -33.20 41.94
C ALA A 23 -4.68 -33.59 40.59
N PHE A 24 -5.64 -34.51 40.60
CA PHE A 24 -6.35 -34.98 39.40
C PHE A 24 -7.86 -34.83 39.57
N SER A 25 -8.58 -34.48 38.50
CA SER A 25 -10.05 -34.46 38.46
C SER A 25 -10.58 -35.56 37.54
N SER A 26 -11.54 -36.36 38.03
CA SER A 26 -12.32 -37.26 37.18
C SER A 26 -13.39 -36.49 36.38
N ALA A 27 -13.94 -37.10 35.33
CA ALA A 27 -15.09 -36.57 34.58
C ALA A 27 -16.37 -36.35 35.44
N THR A 28 -16.36 -36.80 36.70
CA THR A 28 -17.42 -36.60 37.69
C THR A 28 -17.13 -35.48 38.71
N GLY A 29 -16.01 -34.75 38.57
CA GLY A 29 -15.72 -33.54 39.34
C GLY A 29 -15.19 -33.75 40.78
N SER A 30 -14.74 -34.95 41.14
CA SER A 30 -14.04 -35.17 42.42
C SER A 30 -12.53 -35.07 42.25
N THR A 31 -11.87 -34.32 43.14
CA THR A 31 -10.41 -34.22 43.20
C THR A 31 -9.79 -35.13 44.26
N SER A 32 -8.59 -35.64 43.98
CA SER A 32 -7.76 -36.36 44.96
C SER A 32 -6.29 -35.97 44.81
N SER A 33 -5.53 -35.99 45.90
CA SER A 33 -4.10 -35.67 45.96
C SER A 33 -3.29 -36.80 46.58
N THR A 34 -1.99 -36.85 46.28
CA THR A 34 -1.03 -37.80 46.86
C THR A 34 0.35 -37.14 46.90
N SER A 35 1.11 -37.38 47.98
CA SER A 35 2.50 -36.92 48.14
C SER A 35 3.50 -38.05 47.90
N PHE A 36 4.73 -37.69 47.54
CA PHE A 36 5.83 -38.61 47.28
C PHE A 36 7.12 -38.08 47.92
N THR A 37 7.99 -38.99 48.38
CA THR A 37 9.28 -38.64 49.00
C THR A 37 10.43 -39.18 48.15
N ILE A 38 11.43 -38.34 47.87
CA ILE A 38 12.62 -38.72 47.10
C ILE A 38 13.75 -39.13 48.06
N GLY A 39 14.43 -40.24 47.78
CA GLY A 39 15.55 -40.72 48.59
C GLY A 39 16.88 -40.11 48.13
N MET A 40 17.66 -39.56 49.06
CA MET A 40 19.00 -39.04 48.79
C MET A 40 19.97 -40.16 48.36
N ALA A 41 20.67 -39.98 47.25
CA ALA A 41 21.91 -40.69 46.96
C ALA A 41 23.05 -39.67 46.77
N LYS A 42 24.28 -40.17 46.62
CA LYS A 42 25.46 -39.38 46.22
C LYS A 42 26.19 -40.18 45.14
N ASP A 43 26.53 -39.54 44.03
CA ASP A 43 27.34 -40.12 42.94
C ASP A 43 28.79 -40.44 43.35
N GLY A 44 29.26 -39.82 44.44
CA GLY A 44 30.57 -40.08 45.03
C GLY A 44 31.67 -39.13 44.56
N THR A 45 31.35 -38.03 43.88
CA THR A 45 32.31 -36.93 43.68
C THR A 45 32.44 -36.08 44.95
N SER A 46 33.61 -35.45 45.12
CA SER A 46 33.98 -34.71 46.33
C SER A 46 33.72 -33.19 46.24
N ASP A 47 33.01 -32.76 45.20
CA ASP A 47 32.50 -31.41 44.99
C ASP A 47 31.14 -31.18 45.68
N GLY A 48 30.38 -32.26 45.92
CA GLY A 48 29.11 -32.22 46.65
C GLY A 48 27.88 -32.06 45.77
N VAL A 49 28.00 -32.31 44.47
CA VAL A 49 26.91 -32.26 43.46
C VAL A 49 26.64 -33.69 42.99
N ASP A 50 25.38 -34.15 42.96
CA ASP A 50 25.02 -35.48 42.43
C ASP A 50 24.54 -35.35 40.99
N ASN A 51 25.41 -35.67 40.03
CA ASN A 51 25.13 -35.55 38.60
C ASN A 51 24.32 -36.74 38.03
N SER A 52 23.66 -37.53 38.88
CA SER A 52 22.94 -38.77 38.48
C SER A 52 21.41 -38.59 38.44
N PRO A 53 20.74 -38.98 37.35
CA PRO A 53 19.28 -38.86 37.27
C PRO A 53 18.55 -39.91 38.14
N HIS A 54 17.79 -39.43 39.13
CA HIS A 54 16.96 -40.26 40.02
C HIS A 54 15.62 -40.67 39.37
N VAL A 55 15.02 -41.76 39.87
CA VAL A 55 13.83 -42.39 39.26
C VAL A 55 12.74 -42.69 40.28
N ILE A 56 11.52 -42.20 40.01
CA ILE A 56 10.28 -42.55 40.73
C ILE A 56 9.37 -43.35 39.79
N ASP A 57 8.69 -44.37 40.32
CA ASP A 57 7.79 -45.25 39.59
C ASP A 57 6.32 -44.94 39.94
N LEU A 58 5.51 -44.64 38.91
CA LEU A 58 4.09 -44.30 39.02
C LEU A 58 3.15 -45.43 38.54
N THR A 59 3.67 -46.63 38.26
CA THR A 59 2.89 -47.77 37.74
C THR A 59 1.86 -48.35 38.73
N SER A 60 1.87 -47.91 39.99
CA SER A 60 0.94 -48.37 41.03
C SER A 60 -0.45 -47.71 40.99
N ALA A 61 -0.64 -46.67 40.17
CA ALA A 61 -1.92 -45.97 40.03
C ALA A 61 -2.63 -46.35 38.71
N ASN A 62 -3.85 -46.89 38.83
CA ASN A 62 -4.70 -47.24 37.69
C ASN A 62 -5.40 -45.99 37.14
N PHE A 63 -5.05 -45.56 35.93
CA PHE A 63 -5.69 -44.45 35.21
C PHE A 63 -6.42 -45.01 33.98
N ASN A 64 -7.76 -44.91 33.94
CA ASN A 64 -8.58 -45.47 32.85
C ASN A 64 -9.13 -44.44 31.86
N ASP A 65 -9.03 -43.14 32.16
CA ASP A 65 -9.48 -42.04 31.31
C ASP A 65 -8.30 -41.11 31.00
N ASN A 66 -8.24 -40.54 29.79
CA ASN A 66 -7.11 -39.75 29.27
C ASN A 66 -7.28 -38.24 29.55
N PRO A 67 -6.44 -37.61 30.40
CA PRO A 67 -6.21 -36.17 30.37
C PRO A 67 -4.87 -35.82 29.70
N ASP A 68 -4.86 -34.75 28.90
CA ASP A 68 -3.63 -34.05 28.53
C ASP A 68 -3.20 -33.14 29.69
N VAL A 69 -1.92 -33.18 30.07
CA VAL A 69 -1.39 -32.40 31.20
C VAL A 69 -0.44 -31.32 30.68
N LEU A 70 -0.81 -30.06 30.87
CA LEU A 70 0.05 -28.89 30.65
C LEU A 70 0.60 -28.39 31.99
N VAL A 71 1.92 -28.48 32.17
CA VAL A 71 2.60 -27.92 33.35
C VAL A 71 2.97 -26.46 33.07
N SER A 72 2.41 -25.53 33.84
CA SER A 72 2.78 -24.11 33.82
C SER A 72 3.48 -23.76 35.12
N LEU A 73 4.81 -23.62 35.06
CA LEU A 73 5.61 -23.19 36.19
C LEU A 73 5.48 -21.66 36.35
N TYR A 74 4.85 -21.22 37.43
CA TYR A 74 4.85 -19.83 37.87
C TYR A 74 5.56 -19.73 39.23
N GLY A 75 6.86 -19.47 39.18
CA GLY A 75 7.65 -19.05 40.35
C GLY A 75 7.85 -17.54 40.29
N VAL A 76 7.62 -16.83 41.39
CA VAL A 76 7.91 -15.39 41.49
C VAL A 76 9.05 -15.21 42.48
N HIS A 77 10.23 -14.80 42.00
CA HIS A 77 11.30 -14.32 42.86
C HIS A 77 11.68 -12.88 42.55
N GLY A 78 12.10 -12.15 43.59
CA GLY A 78 12.26 -10.71 43.54
C GLY A 78 13.65 -10.26 43.11
N LYS A 79 13.79 -9.91 41.81
CA LYS A 79 14.85 -9.10 41.15
C LYS A 79 15.88 -9.84 40.28
N ASP A 80 15.82 -11.15 40.22
CA ASP A 80 16.74 -12.00 39.45
C ASP A 80 15.89 -12.97 38.60
N GLY A 81 16.21 -13.15 37.32
CA GLY A 81 15.30 -13.79 36.36
C GLY A 81 15.19 -15.31 36.49
N SER A 82 13.97 -15.85 36.36
CA SER A 82 13.68 -17.29 36.46
C SER A 82 13.83 -18.02 35.12
N TRP A 83 14.62 -19.10 35.07
CA TRP A 83 14.82 -19.92 33.86
C TRP A 83 14.41 -21.39 34.09
N ALA A 84 13.49 -21.90 33.27
CA ALA A 84 13.29 -23.33 33.04
C ALA A 84 12.72 -23.53 31.63
N ARG A 85 13.18 -24.55 30.88
CA ARG A 85 12.70 -24.82 29.51
C ARG A 85 11.73 -26.01 29.48
N GLY A 86 10.48 -25.78 29.07
CA GLY A 86 9.58 -26.88 28.71
C GLY A 86 8.10 -26.49 28.66
N ALA A 87 7.64 -26.03 27.51
CA ALA A 87 6.20 -25.94 27.19
C ALA A 87 5.92 -26.79 25.93
N GLY A 88 4.90 -27.64 25.99
CA GLY A 88 4.51 -28.49 24.86
C GLY A 88 3.27 -29.32 25.17
N VAL A 89 2.51 -29.66 24.13
CA VAL A 89 1.41 -30.62 24.20
C VAL A 89 1.98 -32.01 23.98
N TRP A 90 1.90 -32.89 24.98
CA TRP A 90 2.54 -34.21 24.93
C TRP A 90 1.57 -35.32 24.55
N SER A 91 1.72 -35.84 23.32
CA SER A 91 1.04 -37.08 22.91
C SER A 91 1.74 -38.32 23.46
N LYS A 92 1.02 -39.45 23.45
CA LYS A 92 1.40 -40.76 24.03
C LYS A 92 2.78 -41.33 23.66
N ASP A 93 3.44 -40.79 22.63
CA ASP A 93 4.69 -41.32 22.07
C ASP A 93 5.94 -40.50 22.47
N THR A 94 5.81 -39.46 23.31
CA THR A 94 6.95 -38.64 23.79
C THR A 94 7.25 -38.94 25.26
N GLN A 95 8.50 -39.32 25.60
CA GLN A 95 8.79 -40.00 26.88
C GLN A 95 9.68 -39.26 27.91
N ASN A 96 10.29 -38.12 27.58
CA ASN A 96 11.27 -37.45 28.46
C ASN A 96 11.02 -35.94 28.61
N ALA A 97 11.29 -35.41 29.81
CA ALA A 97 11.40 -33.99 30.13
C ALA A 97 12.61 -33.78 31.07
N TYR A 98 13.24 -32.61 31.03
CA TYR A 98 14.45 -32.26 31.78
C TYR A 98 14.34 -30.85 32.35
N ALA A 99 14.91 -30.64 33.54
CA ALA A 99 15.15 -29.33 34.15
C ALA A 99 16.58 -29.35 34.73
N GLU A 100 17.28 -28.22 34.68
CA GLU A 100 18.63 -28.01 35.22
C GLU A 100 18.65 -26.68 36.00
N GLU A 101 19.38 -26.63 37.12
CA GLU A 101 19.74 -25.39 37.83
C GLU A 101 20.97 -24.74 37.16
N ASP A 102 21.12 -23.41 37.23
CA ASP A 102 22.28 -22.71 36.64
C ASP A 102 23.49 -22.69 37.58
N GLN A 103 24.66 -23.09 37.06
CA GLN A 103 25.93 -23.17 37.77
C GLN A 103 26.69 -21.83 37.74
N ILE A 104 26.18 -20.78 38.40
CA ILE A 104 26.89 -19.49 38.49
C ILE A 104 27.03 -18.99 39.94
N LEU A 105 28.21 -19.31 40.51
CA LEU A 105 28.86 -18.75 41.72
C LEU A 105 28.46 -19.34 43.09
N GLN A 106 29.49 -19.68 43.88
CA GLN A 106 29.42 -20.35 45.20
C GLN A 106 28.83 -19.50 46.36
N SER A 107 28.09 -18.43 46.07
CA SER A 107 27.55 -17.49 47.06
C SER A 107 26.08 -17.72 47.43
N GLU A 108 25.33 -18.48 46.63
CA GLU A 108 23.91 -18.71 46.90
C GLU A 108 23.76 -19.91 47.84
N ARG A 109 23.37 -19.64 49.09
CA ARG A 109 23.09 -20.66 50.11
C ARG A 109 21.79 -20.33 50.80
N SER A 110 20.89 -21.32 50.78
CA SER A 110 19.53 -21.36 51.35
C SER A 110 18.51 -20.39 50.73
N HIS A 111 17.58 -20.97 49.99
CA HIS A 111 16.24 -20.46 49.72
C HIS A 111 15.25 -21.50 50.28
N ILE A 112 14.18 -21.08 50.96
CA ILE A 112 13.26 -21.96 51.71
C ILE A 112 11.79 -21.76 51.28
N ASP A 113 11.60 -21.08 50.16
CA ASP A 113 10.36 -20.41 49.78
C ASP A 113 10.12 -20.41 48.27
N GLU A 114 10.61 -21.45 47.58
CA GLU A 114 10.16 -21.78 46.22
C GLU A 114 8.70 -22.28 46.24
N GLN A 115 7.86 -21.71 45.38
CA GLN A 115 6.46 -22.10 45.23
C GLN A 115 6.15 -22.41 43.77
N PHE A 116 5.51 -23.56 43.55
CA PHE A 116 5.10 -24.04 42.22
C PHE A 116 3.57 -24.15 42.14
N ALA A 117 3.01 -23.70 41.02
CA ALA A 117 1.59 -23.84 40.69
C ALA A 117 1.40 -24.84 39.54
N TRP A 118 0.18 -25.39 39.41
CA TRP A 118 -0.18 -26.38 38.40
C TRP A 118 -1.60 -26.08 37.88
N ALA A 119 -1.85 -26.38 36.61
CA ALA A 119 -3.16 -26.22 35.96
C ALA A 119 -3.55 -27.50 35.21
N ALA A 120 -4.86 -27.72 35.02
CA ALA A 120 -5.39 -28.89 34.31
C ALA A 120 -6.62 -28.50 33.47
N PHE A 121 -6.74 -29.13 32.30
CA PHE A 121 -7.77 -28.87 31.29
C PHE A 121 -8.54 -30.16 30.98
N THR A 122 -9.75 -30.03 30.43
CA THR A 122 -10.43 -31.16 29.79
C THR A 122 -9.86 -31.42 28.39
N ALA A 123 -10.19 -32.56 27.79
CA ALA A 123 -9.91 -32.86 26.37
C ALA A 123 -10.52 -31.84 25.38
N ASN A 124 -11.39 -30.94 25.84
CA ASN A 124 -12.05 -29.89 25.05
C ASN A 124 -11.54 -28.48 25.43
N THR A 125 -10.37 -28.35 26.08
CA THR A 125 -9.65 -27.10 26.43
C THR A 125 -10.31 -26.16 27.46
N ASP A 126 -11.48 -26.46 27.99
CA ASP A 126 -12.05 -25.69 29.12
C ASP A 126 -11.17 -25.81 30.39
N LEU A 127 -10.90 -24.67 31.04
CA LEU A 127 -10.14 -24.55 32.29
C LEU A 127 -11.00 -25.03 33.48
N ILE A 128 -10.55 -26.05 34.21
CA ILE A 128 -11.35 -26.65 35.29
C ILE A 128 -11.06 -25.99 36.65
N ALA A 129 -9.81 -25.67 36.95
CA ALA A 129 -9.42 -25.05 38.23
C ALA A 129 -8.07 -24.32 38.17
N LEU A 130 -7.96 -23.25 38.97
CA LEU A 130 -6.71 -22.66 39.43
C LEU A 130 -6.51 -23.03 40.90
N ILE A 131 -5.40 -23.68 41.24
CA ILE A 131 -4.99 -23.90 42.63
C ILE A 131 -3.84 -22.92 42.94
N PRO A 132 -4.10 -21.79 43.60
CA PRO A 132 -3.02 -20.90 44.04
C PRO A 132 -2.21 -21.56 45.17
N ALA A 133 -0.92 -21.24 45.23
CA ALA A 133 -0.06 -21.67 46.33
C ALA A 133 -0.60 -21.15 47.68
N PRO A 134 -0.48 -21.93 48.78
CA PRO A 134 -1.00 -21.55 50.08
C PRO A 134 -0.28 -20.31 50.60
N THR A 135 -1.03 -19.24 50.85
CA THR A 135 -0.49 -17.99 51.38
C THR A 135 -0.11 -18.19 52.85
N ALA A 136 1.19 -18.14 53.17
CA ALA A 136 1.65 -18.19 54.55
C ALA A 136 1.12 -16.98 55.33
N ALA A 137 0.37 -17.23 56.41
CA ALA A 137 -0.12 -16.16 57.28
C ALA A 137 1.06 -15.46 57.98
N PRO A 138 1.07 -14.12 58.09
CA PRO A 138 2.20 -13.39 58.66
C PRO A 138 2.39 -13.71 60.14
N ILE A 139 3.61 -14.11 60.51
CA ILE A 139 4.01 -14.34 61.90
C ILE A 139 4.06 -12.99 62.63
N PRO A 140 3.36 -12.81 63.78
CA PRO A 140 3.34 -11.55 64.49
C PRO A 140 4.66 -11.27 65.21
N VAL A 141 5.31 -10.15 64.86
CA VAL A 141 6.50 -9.64 65.56
C VAL A 141 6.09 -9.06 66.93
N PRO A 142 6.77 -9.40 68.05
CA PRO A 142 6.42 -8.88 69.36
C PRO A 142 6.62 -7.35 69.46
N THR A 143 5.57 -6.65 69.89
CA THR A 143 5.57 -5.18 70.02
C THR A 143 6.04 -4.76 71.43
N ALA A 144 7.05 -3.90 71.51
CA ALA A 144 7.46 -3.30 72.78
C ALA A 144 6.54 -2.12 73.17
N ALA A 145 6.23 -1.99 74.46
CA ALA A 145 5.19 -1.10 74.97
C ALA A 145 5.60 0.40 75.06
N PRO A 146 4.64 1.35 74.99
CA PRO A 146 4.91 2.79 75.04
C PRO A 146 4.83 3.38 76.48
N THR A 147 5.52 4.51 76.68
CA THR A 147 5.38 5.41 77.84
C THR A 147 5.43 6.89 77.40
N PRO A 148 4.88 7.86 78.17
CA PRO A 148 4.03 8.89 77.56
C PRO A 148 4.62 10.31 77.47
N ALA A 149 3.91 11.18 76.76
CA ALA A 149 4.21 12.60 76.53
C ALA A 149 4.19 13.48 77.81
N PRO A 150 4.67 14.73 77.68
CA PRO A 150 3.74 15.83 77.93
C PRO A 150 3.76 16.98 76.90
N THR A 151 2.60 17.63 76.77
CA THR A 151 2.32 18.87 76.01
C THR A 151 2.77 20.16 76.72
N LEU A 152 2.96 21.26 75.98
CA LEU A 152 2.19 22.54 76.13
C LEU A 152 2.66 23.66 75.15
N THR A 153 1.77 24.61 74.85
CA THR A 153 1.87 25.79 73.95
C THR A 153 1.80 27.12 74.77
N PRO A 154 1.69 28.39 74.25
CA PRO A 154 2.16 29.08 73.02
C PRO A 154 2.78 30.53 73.25
N THR A 155 3.04 31.29 72.15
CA THR A 155 3.20 32.79 72.02
C THR A 155 4.49 33.48 72.56
N ARG A 156 5.15 34.46 71.90
CA ARG A 156 4.67 35.77 71.36
C ARG A 156 5.74 36.52 70.50
N LEU A 157 5.34 37.52 69.69
CA LEU A 157 6.21 38.56 69.03
C LEU A 157 6.57 39.70 70.03
N PRO A 158 7.60 40.59 69.82
CA PRO A 158 7.57 41.67 68.79
C PRO A 158 8.94 42.22 68.24
N THR A 159 8.85 43.34 67.51
CA THR A 159 9.77 44.10 66.60
C THR A 159 11.01 44.83 67.19
N ALA A 160 12.05 45.08 66.36
CA ALA A 160 12.59 46.42 65.94
C ALA A 160 14.09 46.44 65.48
N ALA A 161 14.46 47.40 64.61
CA ALA A 161 15.83 47.69 64.11
C ALA A 161 16.51 48.86 64.88
N PRO A 162 17.80 49.27 64.65
CA PRO A 162 18.20 50.10 63.48
C PRO A 162 19.69 49.97 63.00
N SER A 163 20.08 50.81 62.02
CA SER A 163 21.44 50.97 61.41
C SER A 163 22.19 52.23 61.95
N PRO A 164 23.50 52.43 61.69
CA PRO A 164 23.94 53.39 60.64
C PRO A 164 25.25 53.07 59.87
N ALA A 165 25.54 53.88 58.83
CA ALA A 165 26.67 53.78 57.84
C ALA A 165 27.88 54.71 58.13
N PRO A 166 28.90 54.90 57.23
CA PRO A 166 28.78 55.87 56.10
C PRO A 166 29.58 55.63 54.76
N THR A 167 29.05 56.18 53.65
CA THR A 167 29.57 56.86 52.40
C THR A 167 31.05 56.73 51.91
N ALA A 168 31.48 57.00 50.64
CA ALA A 168 30.93 57.59 49.39
C ALA A 168 31.74 57.21 48.10
N ALA A 169 31.27 57.60 46.89
CA ALA A 169 31.95 57.47 45.56
C ALA A 169 32.72 58.74 45.10
N PRO A 170 33.54 58.74 44.02
CA PRO A 170 33.07 59.15 42.65
C PRO A 170 33.85 58.62 41.40
N THR A 171 33.40 58.99 40.18
CA THR A 171 33.94 58.68 38.81
C THR A 171 34.97 59.72 38.29
N PRO A 172 35.80 59.46 37.23
CA PRO A 172 35.50 59.97 35.84
C PRO A 172 36.13 59.19 34.64
N VAL A 173 36.02 59.72 33.40
CA VAL A 173 36.36 59.09 32.08
C VAL A 173 36.93 60.12 31.05
N PRO A 174 37.98 59.80 30.25
CA PRO A 174 37.97 60.06 28.79
C PRO A 174 38.72 59.00 27.89
N THR A 175 39.52 59.40 26.87
CA THR A 175 39.80 58.63 25.62
C THR A 175 41.19 58.79 24.94
N THR A 176 41.50 57.90 23.96
CA THR A 176 42.18 58.08 22.62
C THR A 176 43.71 58.22 22.36
N ALA A 177 44.21 57.37 21.43
CA ALA A 177 45.18 57.59 20.29
C ALA A 177 46.69 57.90 20.58
N PRO A 178 47.67 57.91 19.61
CA PRO A 178 47.59 57.80 18.12
C PRO A 178 48.68 57.03 17.29
N THR A 179 48.34 56.72 16.02
CA THR A 179 49.07 56.60 14.71
C THR A 179 50.61 56.47 14.52
N SER A 180 51.04 55.73 13.47
CA SER A 180 51.65 56.31 12.22
C SER A 180 51.92 55.30 11.07
N THR A 181 51.93 55.78 9.81
CA THR A 181 52.10 55.07 8.51
C THR A 181 53.50 55.32 7.89
N PRO A 182 53.93 54.67 6.76
CA PRO A 182 53.62 55.20 5.40
C PRO A 182 53.62 54.22 4.16
N THR A 183 52.58 54.37 3.31
CA THR A 183 52.62 54.68 1.85
C THR A 183 53.42 53.86 0.80
N SER A 184 52.75 53.35 -0.26
CA SER A 184 52.88 53.84 -1.68
C SER A 184 51.96 53.15 -2.73
N ALA A 185 51.60 53.94 -3.77
CA ALA A 185 50.61 53.74 -4.86
C ALA A 185 51.18 52.99 -6.12
N PRO A 186 50.60 53.01 -7.38
CA PRO A 186 49.31 53.52 -7.90
C PRO A 186 48.59 52.66 -9.03
N SER A 187 47.40 53.13 -9.52
CA SER A 187 46.85 52.99 -10.91
C SER A 187 46.33 51.61 -11.42
N SER A 188 45.29 51.43 -12.27
CA SER A 188 44.39 52.32 -13.07
C SER A 188 43.07 51.65 -13.54
N ALA A 189 41.93 52.38 -13.44
CA ALA A 189 40.85 52.66 -14.44
C ALA A 189 40.35 51.63 -15.52
N PRO A 190 39.12 51.79 -16.12
CA PRO A 190 37.91 52.54 -15.71
C PRO A 190 36.53 51.86 -16.02
N THR A 191 35.45 52.67 -15.82
CA THR A 191 34.05 52.58 -16.32
C THR A 191 33.10 51.56 -15.66
N LEU A 192 31.77 51.78 -15.56
CA LEU A 192 30.90 52.92 -15.97
C LEU A 192 29.81 53.26 -14.88
N ALA A 193 28.63 53.75 -15.26
CA ALA A 193 27.46 54.12 -14.41
C ALA A 193 26.13 53.90 -15.23
N PRO A 194 24.85 54.14 -14.79
CA PRO A 194 24.40 55.14 -13.80
C PRO A 194 23.17 54.85 -12.86
N THR A 195 23.10 55.63 -11.76
CA THR A 195 21.93 56.19 -11.00
C THR A 195 20.55 55.52 -10.89
N PRO A 196 19.92 55.67 -9.71
CA PRO A 196 18.52 56.15 -9.59
C PRO A 196 18.42 57.56 -8.97
N MET A 197 17.39 58.33 -9.40
CA MET A 197 17.02 59.67 -8.90
C MET A 197 15.79 59.55 -7.95
N PRO A 198 15.58 60.42 -6.95
CA PRO A 198 14.47 60.28 -6.00
C PRO A 198 13.25 61.13 -6.38
N THR A 199 12.05 60.72 -5.94
CA THR A 199 10.86 61.58 -5.92
C THR A 199 10.01 61.31 -4.66
N ALA A 200 9.43 62.36 -4.10
CA ALA A 200 8.81 62.36 -2.76
C ALA A 200 7.30 62.07 -2.75
N ALA A 201 6.78 61.73 -1.57
CA ALA A 201 5.35 61.61 -1.27
C ALA A 201 4.65 62.98 -1.13
N PRO A 202 3.31 63.00 -1.18
CA PRO A 202 2.55 63.91 -0.32
C PRO A 202 1.33 63.26 0.39
N THR A 203 1.14 63.64 1.66
CA THR A 203 -0.05 63.38 2.49
C THR A 203 -1.20 64.35 2.16
N PRO A 204 -2.45 64.07 2.58
CA PRO A 204 -3.24 65.15 3.19
C PRO A 204 -4.17 64.76 4.38
N ALA A 205 -4.04 65.54 5.46
CA ALA A 205 -5.03 66.22 6.33
C ALA A 205 -6.39 65.59 6.82
N PRO A 206 -6.99 66.08 7.94
CA PRO A 206 -8.01 65.33 8.72
C PRO A 206 -9.38 66.01 9.02
N THR A 207 -10.29 65.25 9.67
CA THR A 207 -11.53 65.64 10.45
C THR A 207 -12.76 66.17 9.66
N PRO A 208 -14.03 66.12 10.20
CA PRO A 208 -14.49 66.07 11.61
C PRO A 208 -15.64 65.07 11.98
N ALA A 209 -16.07 65.07 13.26
CA ALA A 209 -17.22 64.31 13.83
C ALA A 209 -18.54 65.14 13.85
N PRO A 210 -19.78 64.57 14.10
CA PRO A 210 -20.29 64.40 15.50
C PRO A 210 -21.46 63.37 15.82
N THR A 211 -21.55 62.95 17.10
CA THR A 211 -22.72 62.57 17.99
C THR A 211 -23.75 61.40 17.75
N ALA A 212 -23.62 60.35 18.60
CA ALA A 212 -24.57 59.55 19.45
C ALA A 212 -25.89 58.81 19.01
N ALA A 213 -25.89 57.48 19.30
CA ALA A 213 -26.96 56.61 19.89
C ALA A 213 -28.22 56.21 19.07
N PRO A 214 -28.88 55.02 19.31
CA PRO A 214 -28.78 54.12 20.48
C PRO A 214 -28.50 52.61 20.20
N THR A 215 -28.53 51.81 21.27
CA THR A 215 -28.19 50.38 21.40
C THR A 215 -29.07 49.35 20.66
N SER A 216 -28.43 48.33 20.08
CA SER A 216 -28.84 46.92 20.22
C SER A 216 -27.58 46.02 20.11
N ALA A 217 -27.55 44.88 20.80
CA ALA A 217 -26.36 44.03 20.90
C ALA A 217 -26.31 42.96 19.78
N PRO A 218 -25.16 42.73 19.14
CA PRO A 218 -24.98 41.60 18.22
C PRO A 218 -24.50 40.35 18.97
N THR A 219 -25.20 39.24 18.76
CA THR A 219 -24.77 37.89 19.11
C THR A 219 -23.58 37.45 18.26
N SER A 220 -22.57 36.83 18.88
CA SER A 220 -21.51 36.08 18.19
C SER A 220 -21.66 34.57 18.41
N ALA A 221 -21.08 33.78 17.50
CA ALA A 221 -21.43 32.39 17.23
C ALA A 221 -21.04 31.38 18.34
N PRO A 222 -21.70 30.20 18.42
CA PRO A 222 -21.43 29.21 19.44
C PRO A 222 -20.17 28.39 19.16
N THR A 223 -19.32 28.27 20.18
CA THR A 223 -18.28 27.24 20.26
C THR A 223 -18.92 25.88 20.55
N PHE A 224 -18.64 24.86 19.72
CA PHE A 224 -18.92 23.47 20.07
C PHE A 224 -17.63 22.74 20.44
N ALA A 225 -17.51 22.38 21.71
CA ALA A 225 -16.56 21.38 22.17
C ALA A 225 -17.29 20.03 22.29
N PRO A 226 -16.69 18.89 21.90
CA PRO A 226 -17.32 17.58 22.05
C PRO A 226 -17.18 17.06 23.48
N THR A 227 -18.32 16.83 24.16
CA THR A 227 -18.40 16.03 25.38
C THR A 227 -19.31 14.84 25.13
N PHE A 228 -18.73 13.63 25.10
CA PHE A 228 -19.52 12.40 25.09
C PHE A 228 -19.90 12.01 26.52
N ALA A 229 -21.21 11.86 26.76
CA ALA A 229 -21.77 11.20 27.92
C ALA A 229 -22.69 10.06 27.44
N PRO A 230 -22.77 8.92 28.14
CA PRO A 230 -23.42 7.72 27.62
C PRO A 230 -24.95 7.77 27.71
N THR A 231 -25.63 7.32 26.64
CA THR A 231 -27.09 7.16 26.59
C THR A 231 -27.50 5.77 27.09
N PRO A 232 -28.55 5.63 27.93
CA PRO A 232 -28.93 4.35 28.53
C PRO A 232 -29.67 3.38 27.59
N ALA A 233 -29.69 2.10 27.96
CA ALA A 233 -30.23 0.97 27.19
C ALA A 233 -31.76 1.03 26.95
N PRO A 234 -32.27 0.44 25.84
CA PRO A 234 -33.69 0.43 25.51
C PRO A 234 -34.49 -0.61 26.32
N SER A 235 -35.73 -0.26 26.70
CA SER A 235 -36.67 -1.16 27.37
C SER A 235 -37.75 -1.71 26.42
N SER A 236 -38.31 -2.87 26.78
CA SER A 236 -39.24 -3.66 25.96
C SER A 236 -40.73 -3.33 26.19
N ALA A 237 -41.47 -3.01 25.12
CA ALA A 237 -42.93 -3.18 25.04
C ALA A 237 -43.44 -3.11 23.57
N PRO A 238 -44.37 -3.97 23.13
CA PRO A 238 -44.86 -4.00 21.73
C PRO A 238 -46.26 -3.38 21.53
N SER A 239 -46.56 -2.90 20.31
CA SER A 239 -47.93 -2.61 19.82
C SER A 239 -47.94 -2.39 18.29
N PRO A 240 -49.08 -2.44 17.57
CA PRO A 240 -49.68 -3.69 17.11
C PRO A 240 -49.83 -3.77 15.57
N ALA A 241 -50.09 -4.98 15.05
CA ALA A 241 -50.17 -5.25 13.62
C ALA A 241 -51.49 -4.77 12.95
N PRO A 242 -51.47 -4.34 11.67
CA PRO A 242 -52.67 -4.11 10.86
C PRO A 242 -53.13 -5.38 10.10
N THR A 243 -54.44 -5.42 9.81
CA THR A 243 -55.20 -6.60 9.37
C THR A 243 -55.18 -6.88 7.85
N SER A 244 -55.51 -8.12 7.47
CA SER A 244 -55.51 -8.67 6.10
C SER A 244 -56.89 -8.71 5.41
N ALA A 245 -56.96 -8.37 4.11
CA ALA A 245 -57.87 -8.93 3.07
C ALA A 245 -57.79 -8.11 1.74
N PRO A 246 -58.22 -8.63 0.58
CA PRO A 246 -58.12 -9.99 0.05
C PRO A 246 -57.46 -10.04 -1.35
N THR A 247 -56.90 -11.20 -1.72
CA THR A 247 -56.20 -11.40 -3.01
C THR A 247 -57.18 -11.65 -4.18
N LEU A 248 -56.96 -10.99 -5.32
CA LEU A 248 -57.49 -11.40 -6.63
C LEU A 248 -56.33 -11.85 -7.52
N ALA A 249 -56.43 -13.05 -8.09
CA ALA A 249 -55.47 -13.55 -9.07
C ALA A 249 -55.79 -13.03 -10.48
N PRO A 250 -54.76 -12.74 -11.29
CA PRO A 250 -54.75 -13.32 -12.63
C PRO A 250 -53.36 -13.82 -13.09
N THR A 251 -53.38 -15.03 -13.68
CA THR A 251 -52.66 -15.53 -14.87
C THR A 251 -51.18 -15.14 -15.12
N PRO A 252 -50.26 -16.12 -15.32
CA PRO A 252 -48.87 -15.86 -15.67
C PRO A 252 -48.68 -15.35 -17.11
N ALA A 253 -47.74 -14.42 -17.28
CA ALA A 253 -47.19 -13.95 -18.56
C ALA A 253 -45.71 -14.40 -18.69
N PRO A 254 -45.11 -14.40 -19.90
CA PRO A 254 -44.00 -15.30 -20.21
C PRO A 254 -42.63 -14.85 -19.69
N SER A 255 -41.74 -15.83 -19.53
CA SER A 255 -40.32 -15.63 -19.24
C SER A 255 -39.61 -14.86 -20.34
N THR A 256 -39.18 -13.63 -20.06
CA THR A 256 -38.20 -12.90 -20.87
C THR A 256 -36.80 -13.13 -20.31
N SER A 257 -35.90 -13.65 -21.13
CA SER A 257 -34.47 -13.75 -20.84
C SER A 257 -33.85 -12.36 -20.62
N ALA A 258 -32.81 -12.30 -19.78
CA ALA A 258 -32.00 -11.11 -19.60
C ALA A 258 -31.33 -10.65 -20.93
N PRO A 259 -30.99 -9.36 -21.08
CA PRO A 259 -30.18 -8.89 -22.20
C PRO A 259 -28.77 -9.50 -22.12
N VAL A 260 -28.27 -9.98 -23.26
CA VAL A 260 -26.93 -10.57 -23.38
C VAL A 260 -25.90 -9.44 -23.50
N SER A 261 -24.87 -9.46 -22.65
CA SER A 261 -23.72 -8.56 -22.73
C SER A 261 -22.94 -8.77 -24.02
N VAL A 262 -22.54 -7.70 -24.70
CA VAL A 262 -21.72 -7.78 -25.91
C VAL A 262 -20.26 -7.91 -25.50
N THR A 263 -19.68 -9.10 -25.65
CA THR A 263 -18.27 -9.39 -25.34
C THR A 263 -17.36 -9.11 -26.53
N SER A 264 -16.17 -8.57 -26.24
CA SER A 264 -15.05 -8.49 -27.18
C SER A 264 -14.41 -9.88 -27.39
N PRO A 265 -13.76 -10.15 -28.55
CA PRO A 265 -13.20 -11.46 -28.83
C PRO A 265 -11.96 -11.76 -27.97
N PRO A 266 -11.83 -12.98 -27.41
CA PRO A 266 -10.72 -13.36 -26.53
C PRO A 266 -9.43 -13.65 -27.30
N THR A 267 -8.30 -13.26 -26.72
CA THR A 267 -6.95 -13.47 -27.28
C THR A 267 -6.57 -14.97 -27.28
N ALA A 268 -6.13 -15.47 -28.44
CA ALA A 268 -5.64 -16.84 -28.67
C ALA A 268 -6.69 -17.98 -28.53
N SER A 269 -7.70 -17.96 -29.39
CA SER A 269 -8.56 -19.10 -29.73
C SER A 269 -8.06 -19.83 -31.00
N THR A 270 -8.52 -21.06 -31.24
CA THR A 270 -8.28 -21.74 -32.52
C THR A 270 -9.31 -21.27 -33.53
N ASP A 271 -8.86 -20.61 -34.59
CA ASP A 271 -9.71 -20.27 -35.73
C ASP A 271 -9.96 -21.53 -36.58
N VAL A 272 -11.24 -21.83 -36.83
CA VAL A 272 -11.64 -23.00 -37.64
C VAL A 272 -11.96 -22.63 -39.10
N ILE A 273 -11.94 -21.33 -39.45
CA ILE A 273 -11.95 -20.92 -40.85
C ILE A 273 -10.58 -21.28 -41.49
N GLU A 274 -10.59 -21.76 -42.72
CA GLU A 274 -9.34 -21.89 -43.48
C GLU A 274 -9.15 -20.66 -44.38
N ASN A 275 -7.93 -20.11 -44.42
CA ASN A 275 -7.55 -19.03 -45.34
C ASN A 275 -8.50 -17.81 -45.23
N GLY A 276 -8.75 -17.34 -44.01
CA GLY A 276 -9.67 -16.23 -43.71
C GLY A 276 -9.16 -14.84 -44.14
N GLY A 277 -7.84 -14.65 -44.22
CA GLY A 277 -7.18 -13.42 -44.68
C GLY A 277 -6.54 -13.51 -46.08
N PHE A 278 -6.89 -14.53 -46.90
CA PHE A 278 -6.64 -14.61 -48.35
C PHE A 278 -5.20 -14.41 -48.92
N GLU A 279 -4.17 -14.31 -48.08
CA GLU A 279 -2.77 -13.95 -48.40
C GLU A 279 -2.03 -14.81 -49.45
N GLY A 280 -2.54 -15.98 -49.83
CA GLY A 280 -1.84 -16.90 -50.74
C GLY A 280 -2.69 -17.60 -51.80
N SER A 281 -3.99 -17.75 -51.59
CA SER A 281 -4.92 -18.32 -52.56
C SER A 281 -6.37 -17.98 -52.22
N ILE A 282 -7.33 -18.46 -53.01
CA ILE A 282 -8.76 -18.37 -52.69
C ILE A 282 -9.27 -19.68 -52.05
N SER A 283 -8.59 -20.81 -52.27
CA SER A 283 -9.01 -22.11 -51.72
C SER A 283 -8.98 -22.07 -50.19
N PRO A 284 -9.97 -22.64 -49.47
CA PRO A 284 -11.08 -23.47 -49.95
C PRO A 284 -12.39 -22.69 -50.24
N TRP A 285 -12.36 -21.36 -50.34
CA TRP A 285 -13.55 -20.55 -50.57
C TRP A 285 -14.13 -20.71 -51.98
N TYR A 286 -15.47 -20.68 -52.06
CA TYR A 286 -16.21 -20.77 -53.31
C TYR A 286 -17.42 -19.84 -53.33
N THR A 287 -17.92 -19.51 -54.52
CA THR A 287 -19.20 -18.79 -54.67
C THR A 287 -20.33 -19.75 -55.03
N ASN A 288 -21.53 -19.47 -54.52
CA ASN A 288 -22.73 -20.27 -54.74
C ASN A 288 -23.45 -19.95 -56.07
N GLN A 289 -22.87 -19.08 -56.91
CA GLN A 289 -23.44 -18.68 -58.20
C GLN A 289 -22.47 -18.90 -59.36
N ALA A 290 -22.90 -19.64 -60.39
CA ALA A 290 -22.07 -19.97 -61.56
C ALA A 290 -21.65 -18.79 -62.46
N THR A 291 -22.27 -17.60 -62.33
CA THR A 291 -21.84 -16.38 -63.06
C THR A 291 -20.96 -15.46 -62.23
N ALA A 292 -20.78 -15.76 -60.94
CA ALA A 292 -19.92 -14.98 -60.08
C ALA A 292 -18.50 -15.57 -60.07
N SER A 293 -17.51 -14.74 -59.76
CA SER A 293 -16.11 -15.12 -59.67
C SER A 293 -15.49 -14.55 -58.40
N LEU A 294 -14.66 -15.36 -57.75
CA LEU A 294 -13.76 -14.91 -56.70
C LEU A 294 -12.39 -14.61 -57.33
N THR A 295 -11.81 -13.46 -56.99
CA THR A 295 -10.47 -13.06 -57.42
C THR A 295 -9.72 -12.38 -56.28
N THR A 296 -8.43 -12.70 -56.09
CA THR A 296 -7.55 -11.98 -55.15
C THR A 296 -7.32 -10.54 -55.59
N THR A 297 -7.26 -9.61 -54.65
CA THR A 297 -7.03 -8.17 -54.89
C THR A 297 -6.03 -7.62 -53.87
N SER A 298 -5.29 -6.57 -54.23
CA SER A 298 -4.44 -5.81 -53.28
C SER A 298 -5.21 -4.76 -52.46
N GLU A 299 -6.50 -4.59 -52.72
CA GLU A 299 -7.40 -3.80 -51.86
C GLU A 299 -7.81 -4.70 -50.68
N ALA A 300 -7.04 -4.62 -49.59
CA ALA A 300 -7.18 -5.45 -48.39
C ALA A 300 -7.46 -4.61 -47.13
N TYR A 301 -7.95 -5.25 -46.07
CA TYR A 301 -8.09 -4.67 -44.73
C TYR A 301 -6.76 -4.78 -43.97
N SER A 302 -6.12 -5.95 -44.03
CA SER A 302 -4.77 -6.21 -43.54
C SER A 302 -4.03 -7.14 -44.51
N GLY A 303 -2.73 -7.39 -44.27
CA GLY A 303 -1.93 -8.23 -45.15
C GLY A 303 -1.64 -7.62 -46.52
N LEU A 304 -1.49 -8.49 -47.52
CA LEU A 304 -1.16 -8.18 -48.91
C LEU A 304 -2.33 -8.46 -49.88
N SER A 305 -3.35 -9.23 -49.49
CA SER A 305 -4.44 -9.60 -50.38
C SER A 305 -5.75 -9.99 -49.70
N ALA A 306 -6.85 -9.39 -50.16
CA ALA A 306 -8.21 -9.81 -49.85
C ALA A 306 -8.88 -10.51 -51.05
N VAL A 307 -10.13 -10.97 -50.89
CA VAL A 307 -10.93 -11.53 -52.00
C VAL A 307 -12.04 -10.58 -52.46
N LEU A 308 -12.10 -10.36 -53.77
CA LEU A 308 -13.20 -9.68 -54.46
C LEU A 308 -14.19 -10.73 -55.00
N LEU A 309 -15.47 -10.58 -54.65
CA LEU A 309 -16.58 -11.28 -55.28
C LEU A 309 -17.24 -10.38 -56.34
N SER A 310 -17.14 -10.80 -57.59
CA SER A 310 -17.70 -10.10 -58.76
C SER A 310 -18.73 -10.93 -59.53
N GLY A 311 -19.55 -10.28 -60.36
CA GLY A 311 -20.44 -10.96 -61.32
C GLY A 311 -21.78 -11.44 -60.74
N ARG A 312 -22.19 -10.88 -59.60
CA ARG A 312 -23.42 -11.25 -58.89
C ARG A 312 -24.67 -10.85 -59.70
N ALA A 313 -25.56 -11.79 -60.02
CA ALA A 313 -26.67 -11.54 -60.95
C ALA A 313 -28.03 -12.21 -60.66
N THR A 314 -28.16 -13.05 -59.62
CA THR A 314 -29.38 -13.86 -59.37
C THR A 314 -30.09 -13.60 -58.05
N GLY A 315 -29.42 -13.02 -57.06
CA GLY A 315 -30.04 -12.62 -55.79
C GLY A 315 -29.06 -12.00 -54.80
N THR A 316 -29.60 -11.42 -53.73
CA THR A 316 -28.81 -10.91 -52.59
C THR A 316 -28.10 -12.02 -51.81
N TRP A 317 -28.60 -13.25 -51.91
CA TRP A 317 -28.02 -14.49 -51.37
C TRP A 317 -26.77 -14.98 -52.10
N ASN A 318 -26.41 -14.33 -53.22
CA ASN A 318 -25.18 -14.63 -53.94
C ASN A 318 -23.98 -14.20 -53.09
N SER A 319 -23.11 -15.14 -52.77
CA SER A 319 -22.16 -15.03 -51.65
C SER A 319 -20.78 -15.62 -51.95
N ILE A 320 -19.85 -15.37 -51.04
CA ILE A 320 -18.65 -16.17 -50.82
C ILE A 320 -18.89 -17.13 -49.64
N ASN A 321 -18.42 -18.37 -49.75
CA ASN A 321 -18.84 -19.50 -48.90
C ASN A 321 -17.65 -20.39 -48.52
N GLN A 322 -17.69 -20.99 -47.33
CA GLN A 322 -16.80 -22.08 -46.93
C GLN A 322 -17.58 -23.15 -46.16
N ASP A 323 -17.22 -24.42 -46.39
CA ASP A 323 -17.78 -25.57 -45.68
C ASP A 323 -17.30 -25.62 -44.21
N MET A 324 -18.25 -25.74 -43.28
CA MET A 324 -18.05 -25.81 -41.83
C MET A 324 -18.40 -27.19 -41.25
N MET A 325 -18.74 -28.17 -42.10
CA MET A 325 -19.11 -29.51 -41.67
C MET A 325 -17.93 -30.20 -40.95
N GLY A 326 -18.13 -30.56 -39.68
CA GLY A 326 -17.08 -31.13 -38.83
C GLY A 326 -16.04 -30.12 -38.30
N LYS A 327 -16.24 -28.82 -38.52
CA LYS A 327 -15.41 -27.74 -37.99
C LYS A 327 -15.99 -27.04 -36.75
N ILE A 328 -17.32 -27.12 -36.59
CA ILE A 328 -18.08 -26.48 -35.52
C ILE A 328 -18.77 -27.57 -34.68
N ASP A 329 -18.50 -27.59 -33.38
CA ASP A 329 -19.13 -28.51 -32.43
C ASP A 329 -20.55 -28.07 -32.05
N ALA A 330 -21.45 -29.04 -31.87
CA ALA A 330 -22.84 -28.79 -31.50
C ALA A 330 -22.96 -28.34 -30.03
N GLY A 331 -23.74 -27.29 -29.79
CA GLY A 331 -23.95 -26.69 -28.45
C GLY A 331 -22.84 -25.74 -27.98
N VAL A 332 -21.76 -25.56 -28.76
CA VAL A 332 -20.65 -24.66 -28.44
C VAL A 332 -20.87 -23.29 -29.12
N PRO A 333 -20.72 -22.15 -28.41
CA PRO A 333 -20.85 -20.82 -29.01
C PRO A 333 -19.54 -20.37 -29.67
N TYR A 334 -19.53 -20.25 -31.00
CA TYR A 334 -18.40 -19.73 -31.76
C TYR A 334 -18.56 -18.24 -32.02
N PHE A 335 -17.49 -17.46 -31.90
CA PHE A 335 -17.47 -16.06 -32.31
C PHE A 335 -17.06 -15.95 -33.78
N ILE A 336 -17.86 -15.26 -34.59
CA ILE A 336 -17.63 -15.14 -36.03
C ILE A 336 -17.43 -13.67 -36.38
N SER A 337 -16.34 -13.37 -37.09
CA SER A 337 -16.02 -12.05 -37.63
C SER A 337 -15.72 -12.12 -39.13
N ALA A 338 -15.96 -11.01 -39.84
CA ALA A 338 -15.51 -10.80 -41.22
C ALA A 338 -15.46 -9.29 -41.53
N TRP A 339 -14.36 -8.83 -42.10
CA TRP A 339 -14.27 -7.48 -42.64
C TRP A 339 -14.80 -7.45 -44.08
N VAL A 340 -15.66 -6.47 -44.39
CA VAL A 340 -16.27 -6.34 -45.72
C VAL A 340 -16.22 -4.90 -46.22
N LYS A 341 -16.12 -4.73 -47.55
CA LYS A 341 -16.11 -3.41 -48.20
C LYS A 341 -16.82 -3.49 -49.55
N LEU A 342 -17.65 -2.49 -49.88
CA LEU A 342 -18.29 -2.40 -51.19
C LEU A 342 -17.27 -1.97 -52.26
N SER A 343 -17.40 -2.49 -53.49
CA SER A 343 -16.50 -2.13 -54.59
C SER A 343 -17.11 -1.11 -55.57
N ASN A 344 -18.42 -1.13 -55.78
CA ASN A 344 -19.08 -0.38 -56.87
C ASN A 344 -20.39 0.32 -56.47
N THR A 345 -20.71 0.38 -55.17
CA THR A 345 -21.96 0.91 -54.62
C THR A 345 -21.67 1.74 -53.36
N SER A 346 -22.40 2.84 -53.13
CA SER A 346 -22.10 3.80 -52.06
C SER A 346 -22.61 3.41 -50.67
N SER A 347 -23.67 2.60 -50.57
CA SER A 347 -24.13 2.02 -49.31
C SER A 347 -25.05 0.83 -49.59
N ASP A 348 -24.90 -0.27 -48.86
CA ASP A 348 -25.79 -1.44 -48.93
C ASP A 348 -25.68 -2.30 -47.66
N ARG A 349 -26.58 -3.27 -47.49
CA ARG A 349 -26.67 -4.11 -46.29
C ARG A 349 -26.00 -5.46 -46.48
N PHE A 350 -24.99 -5.73 -45.67
CA PHE A 350 -24.35 -7.04 -45.57
C PHE A 350 -24.97 -7.93 -44.50
N LYS A 351 -24.72 -9.23 -44.64
CA LYS A 351 -24.91 -10.23 -43.60
C LYS A 351 -23.77 -11.23 -43.58
N SER A 352 -23.45 -11.73 -42.41
CA SER A 352 -22.82 -13.03 -42.22
C SER A 352 -23.91 -14.03 -41.82
N THR A 353 -23.96 -15.18 -42.48
CA THR A 353 -25.03 -16.17 -42.26
C THR A 353 -24.45 -17.58 -42.24
N MET A 354 -25.02 -18.45 -41.39
CA MET A 354 -24.73 -19.89 -41.36
C MET A 354 -25.92 -20.65 -41.95
N LYS A 355 -25.67 -21.46 -42.98
CA LYS A 355 -26.66 -22.36 -43.60
C LYS A 355 -26.52 -23.75 -42.99
N LYS A 356 -27.61 -24.31 -42.48
CA LYS A 356 -27.70 -25.68 -41.97
C LYS A 356 -28.66 -26.51 -42.84
N THR A 357 -28.33 -27.76 -43.12
CA THR A 357 -29.29 -28.74 -43.65
C THR A 357 -29.33 -29.96 -42.75
N GLU A 358 -30.52 -30.34 -42.28
CA GLU A 358 -30.75 -31.36 -41.25
C GLU A 358 -32.00 -32.16 -41.63
N ASP A 359 -31.88 -33.50 -41.66
CA ASP A 359 -32.95 -34.44 -42.09
C ASP A 359 -33.61 -34.11 -43.47
N GLY A 360 -32.90 -33.36 -44.32
CA GLY A 360 -33.36 -32.89 -45.63
C GLY A 360 -33.94 -31.47 -45.65
N GLU A 361 -34.21 -30.86 -44.49
CA GLU A 361 -34.70 -29.49 -44.36
C GLU A 361 -33.54 -28.49 -44.23
N THR A 362 -33.66 -27.31 -44.85
CA THR A 362 -32.62 -26.27 -44.84
C THR A 362 -33.03 -25.04 -44.04
N SER A 363 -32.22 -24.65 -43.04
CA SER A 363 -32.38 -23.42 -42.28
C SER A 363 -31.21 -22.44 -42.48
N TYR A 364 -31.45 -21.16 -42.20
CA TYR A 364 -30.49 -20.08 -42.34
C TYR A 364 -30.47 -19.25 -41.07
N HIS A 365 -29.30 -19.10 -40.46
CA HIS A 365 -29.07 -18.39 -39.20
C HIS A 365 -28.17 -17.19 -39.47
N THR A 366 -28.78 -16.00 -39.57
CA THR A 366 -28.01 -14.76 -39.73
C THR A 366 -27.29 -14.43 -38.42
N VAL A 367 -25.97 -14.32 -38.50
CA VAL A 367 -25.05 -14.09 -37.36
C VAL A 367 -24.89 -12.58 -37.13
N ALA A 368 -24.64 -11.83 -38.19
CA ALA A 368 -24.61 -10.36 -38.17
C ALA A 368 -25.38 -9.76 -39.35
N THR A 369 -25.83 -8.52 -39.20
CA THR A 369 -26.39 -7.71 -40.30
C THR A 369 -26.03 -6.25 -40.08
N LYS A 370 -25.42 -5.60 -41.08
CA LYS A 370 -24.91 -4.23 -40.94
C LYS A 370 -25.03 -3.46 -42.25
N MET A 371 -25.26 -2.16 -42.18
CA MET A 371 -25.10 -1.25 -43.33
C MET A 371 -23.61 -0.95 -43.51
N VAL A 372 -23.13 -1.06 -44.74
CA VAL A 372 -21.73 -0.85 -45.13
C VAL A 372 -21.68 0.28 -46.14
N ASN A 373 -20.77 1.22 -45.95
CA ASN A 373 -20.63 2.41 -46.81
C ASN A 373 -19.43 2.28 -47.76
N GLY A 374 -19.54 2.90 -48.93
CA GLY A 374 -18.84 2.53 -50.17
C GLY A 374 -17.31 2.56 -50.19
N ASN A 375 -16.65 3.13 -49.17
CA ASN A 375 -15.21 3.36 -49.17
C ASN A 375 -14.48 2.69 -47.98
N ASN A 376 -15.19 2.25 -46.95
CA ASN A 376 -14.60 1.82 -45.69
C ASN A 376 -14.80 0.33 -45.46
N TRP A 377 -13.75 -0.34 -44.99
CA TRP A 377 -13.86 -1.66 -44.39
C TRP A 377 -14.76 -1.61 -43.17
N THR A 378 -15.69 -2.55 -43.07
CA THR A 378 -16.69 -2.61 -42.01
C THR A 378 -16.73 -4.02 -41.43
N LEU A 379 -16.53 -4.13 -40.12
CA LEU A 379 -16.61 -5.40 -39.40
C LEU A 379 -18.07 -5.88 -39.27
N LEU A 380 -18.32 -7.10 -39.75
CA LEU A 380 -19.47 -7.92 -39.38
C LEU A 380 -19.02 -8.87 -38.26
N GLN A 381 -19.72 -8.88 -37.12
CA GLN A 381 -19.41 -9.82 -36.04
C GLN A 381 -20.66 -10.26 -35.28
N GLY A 382 -20.62 -11.46 -34.71
CA GLY A 382 -21.67 -12.03 -33.86
C GLY A 382 -21.38 -13.48 -33.47
N GLU A 383 -22.14 -14.00 -32.51
CA GLU A 383 -22.00 -15.39 -32.05
C GLU A 383 -22.90 -16.35 -32.83
N PHE A 384 -22.44 -17.60 -32.96
CA PHE A 384 -23.21 -18.70 -33.52
C PHE A 384 -23.05 -19.98 -32.69
N THR A 385 -24.17 -20.54 -32.22
CA THR A 385 -24.21 -21.86 -31.57
C THR A 385 -24.91 -22.86 -32.48
N LEU A 386 -24.24 -23.95 -32.82
CA LEU A 386 -24.81 -25.00 -33.66
C LEU A 386 -25.79 -25.88 -32.86
N SER A 387 -27.09 -25.79 -33.16
CA SER A 387 -28.11 -26.70 -32.61
C SER A 387 -28.39 -27.85 -33.58
N VAL A 388 -28.21 -29.10 -33.10
CA VAL A 388 -28.51 -30.33 -33.84
C VAL A 388 -29.48 -31.20 -33.03
N THR A 389 -30.50 -31.72 -33.69
CA THR A 389 -31.61 -32.52 -33.16
C THR A 389 -31.89 -33.80 -33.96
N GLY A 390 -31.39 -33.87 -35.20
CA GLY A 390 -31.48 -34.99 -36.13
C GLY A 390 -30.17 -35.19 -36.90
N ASN A 391 -30.24 -35.68 -38.14
CA ASN A 391 -29.04 -35.96 -38.95
C ASN A 391 -28.57 -34.70 -39.71
N LEU A 392 -27.49 -34.07 -39.24
CA LEU A 392 -26.85 -32.94 -39.91
C LEU A 392 -26.19 -33.38 -41.23
N GLN A 393 -26.64 -32.80 -42.34
CA GLN A 393 -26.19 -33.15 -43.70
C GLN A 393 -25.22 -32.13 -44.31
N SER A 394 -25.31 -30.86 -43.92
CA SER A 394 -24.35 -29.82 -44.32
C SER A 394 -24.38 -28.62 -43.40
N LEU A 395 -23.24 -27.96 -43.20
CA LEU A 395 -23.10 -26.68 -42.52
C LEU A 395 -22.16 -25.78 -43.33
N VAL A 396 -22.61 -24.58 -43.71
CA VAL A 396 -21.84 -23.68 -44.60
C VAL A 396 -21.91 -22.24 -44.06
N PHE A 397 -20.74 -21.63 -43.85
CA PHE A 397 -20.62 -20.22 -43.55
C PHE A 397 -20.58 -19.40 -44.84
N TYR A 398 -21.25 -18.25 -44.88
CA TYR A 398 -21.22 -17.38 -46.05
C TYR A 398 -21.47 -15.90 -45.74
N VAL A 399 -20.84 -15.04 -46.54
CA VAL A 399 -20.98 -13.57 -46.51
C VAL A 399 -21.83 -13.14 -47.71
N GLU A 400 -22.97 -12.50 -47.43
CA GLU A 400 -24.02 -12.17 -48.39
C GLU A 400 -24.60 -10.76 -48.15
N GLY A 401 -25.66 -10.39 -48.88
CA GLY A 401 -26.53 -9.28 -48.48
C GLY A 401 -26.73 -8.21 -49.56
N PRO A 402 -25.66 -7.60 -50.12
CA PRO A 402 -25.78 -6.50 -51.07
C PRO A 402 -26.61 -6.86 -52.30
N ALA A 403 -27.19 -5.85 -52.95
CA ALA A 403 -28.01 -5.96 -54.15
C ALA A 403 -27.31 -6.75 -55.27
N ILE A 404 -28.10 -7.30 -56.20
CA ILE A 404 -27.53 -7.89 -57.42
C ILE A 404 -26.75 -6.83 -58.20
N HIS A 405 -25.67 -7.25 -58.86
CA HIS A 405 -24.68 -6.40 -59.54
C HIS A 405 -23.80 -5.52 -58.62
N THR A 406 -23.99 -5.58 -57.30
CA THR A 406 -23.06 -4.99 -56.34
C THR A 406 -21.91 -5.97 -56.06
N ASP A 407 -20.70 -5.57 -56.43
CA ASP A 407 -19.45 -6.31 -56.18
C ASP A 407 -18.85 -5.88 -54.84
N PHE A 408 -18.18 -6.79 -54.13
CA PHE A 408 -17.63 -6.50 -52.80
C PHE A 408 -16.39 -7.31 -52.43
N TYR A 409 -15.60 -6.74 -51.52
CA TYR A 409 -14.44 -7.33 -50.90
C TYR A 409 -14.80 -7.98 -49.55
N VAL A 410 -14.12 -9.08 -49.24
CA VAL A 410 -14.13 -9.74 -47.92
C VAL A 410 -12.69 -10.00 -47.52
N ASP A 411 -12.38 -9.79 -46.24
CA ASP A 411 -11.06 -10.00 -45.67
C ASP A 411 -11.15 -10.36 -44.18
N GLU A 412 -10.06 -10.88 -43.60
CA GLU A 412 -9.93 -11.29 -42.19
C GLU A 412 -11.23 -11.92 -41.63
N VAL A 413 -11.73 -12.95 -42.32
CA VAL A 413 -12.78 -13.79 -41.75
C VAL A 413 -12.16 -14.62 -40.64
N GLN A 414 -12.85 -14.75 -39.51
CA GLN A 414 -12.50 -15.67 -38.44
C GLN A 414 -13.76 -16.40 -37.94
N VAL A 415 -13.60 -17.67 -37.58
CA VAL A 415 -14.61 -18.47 -36.86
C VAL A 415 -13.89 -19.04 -35.65
N LEU A 416 -13.88 -18.27 -34.57
CA LEU A 416 -13.14 -18.55 -33.37
C LEU A 416 -13.96 -19.51 -32.49
N ALA A 417 -13.38 -20.68 -32.20
CA ALA A 417 -13.87 -21.50 -31.10
C ALA A 417 -13.77 -20.69 -29.79
N PRO A 418 -14.73 -20.83 -28.86
CA PRO A 418 -14.52 -20.28 -27.52
C PRO A 418 -13.28 -20.98 -26.97
N THR A 419 -12.40 -20.23 -26.28
CA THR A 419 -11.27 -20.83 -25.59
C THR A 419 -11.81 -21.99 -24.76
N PRO A 420 -11.23 -23.21 -24.85
CA PRO A 420 -11.63 -24.26 -23.94
C PRO A 420 -11.27 -23.78 -22.55
N VAL A 421 -12.29 -23.29 -21.84
CA VAL A 421 -12.53 -23.72 -20.46
C VAL A 421 -12.51 -25.25 -20.49
N THR A 422 -11.29 -25.79 -20.42
CA THR A 422 -11.03 -26.84 -19.46
C THR A 422 -11.78 -26.38 -18.23
N PRO A 423 -12.85 -27.07 -17.78
CA PRO A 423 -13.44 -26.70 -16.51
C PRO A 423 -12.29 -26.80 -15.52
N SER A 424 -11.81 -25.65 -15.04
CA SER A 424 -10.86 -25.59 -13.93
C SER A 424 -11.52 -26.45 -12.85
N PRO A 425 -10.90 -27.60 -12.52
CA PRO A 425 -11.60 -28.84 -12.22
C PRO A 425 -12.66 -28.55 -11.18
N THR A 426 -13.95 -28.58 -11.58
CA THR A 426 -15.08 -28.00 -10.83
C THR A 426 -14.82 -28.22 -9.34
N PRO A 427 -14.44 -27.17 -8.59
CA PRO A 427 -13.67 -27.35 -7.36
C PRO A 427 -14.37 -28.38 -6.51
N THR A 428 -13.77 -29.58 -6.41
CA THR A 428 -14.35 -30.66 -5.60
C THR A 428 -14.52 -30.04 -4.24
N SER A 429 -15.78 -29.96 -3.77
CA SER A 429 -16.26 -28.95 -2.82
C SER A 429 -15.73 -29.19 -1.40
N SER A 430 -14.42 -29.04 -1.29
CA SER A 430 -13.55 -29.19 -0.14
C SER A 430 -12.57 -28.03 -0.24
N TYR A 431 -13.11 -26.81 -0.07
CA TYR A 431 -12.29 -25.69 0.40
C TYR A 431 -11.44 -26.21 1.57
N PRO A 432 -10.13 -25.93 1.61
CA PRO A 432 -9.28 -26.40 2.69
C PRO A 432 -9.87 -25.90 4.01
N SER A 433 -10.36 -26.84 4.83
CA SER A 433 -11.22 -26.55 5.98
C SER A 433 -10.61 -25.51 6.93
N GLY A 434 -11.48 -24.78 7.63
CA GLY A 434 -11.07 -23.76 8.58
C GLY A 434 -10.16 -24.27 9.71
N PRO A 435 -9.60 -23.36 10.54
CA PRO A 435 -10.02 -21.96 10.68
C PRO A 435 -9.60 -21.06 9.50
N TYR A 436 -10.38 -19.98 9.33
CA TYR A 436 -10.04 -18.80 8.55
C TYR A 436 -9.85 -17.64 9.53
N VAL A 437 -9.13 -16.59 9.14
CA VAL A 437 -8.91 -15.40 9.95
C VAL A 437 -9.74 -14.26 9.35
N SER A 438 -10.91 -13.96 9.94
CA SER A 438 -11.71 -12.80 9.52
C SER A 438 -11.03 -11.48 9.86
N ALA A 439 -11.49 -10.36 9.32
CA ALA A 439 -10.94 -9.04 9.63
C ALA A 439 -11.14 -8.65 11.11
N GLU A 440 -12.25 -9.08 11.71
CA GLU A 440 -12.60 -8.86 13.12
C GLU A 440 -11.74 -9.70 14.06
N GLU A 441 -11.34 -10.91 13.64
CA GLU A 441 -10.48 -11.84 14.41
C GLU A 441 -8.98 -11.68 14.10
N ALA A 442 -8.63 -10.82 13.14
CA ALA A 442 -7.26 -10.59 12.67
C ALA A 442 -6.32 -9.92 13.71
N ASN A 443 -6.88 -9.39 14.80
CA ASN A 443 -6.22 -8.59 15.81
C ASN A 443 -6.80 -8.89 17.20
N GLN A 444 -6.00 -8.69 18.25
CA GLN A 444 -6.34 -9.00 19.64
C GLN A 444 -6.57 -7.76 20.51
N VAL A 445 -5.79 -6.69 20.29
CA VAL A 445 -5.84 -5.45 21.11
C VAL A 445 -5.98 -4.16 20.29
N ILE A 446 -5.97 -4.25 18.96
CA ILE A 446 -6.21 -3.13 18.04
C ILE A 446 -7.43 -3.35 17.17
N VAL A 447 -8.02 -2.26 16.68
CA VAL A 447 -9.02 -2.28 15.60
C VAL A 447 -8.47 -1.48 14.42
N ILE A 448 -8.19 -2.15 13.31
CA ILE A 448 -7.87 -1.48 12.04
C ILE A 448 -9.18 -0.96 11.45
N PRO A 449 -9.33 0.35 11.19
CA PRO A 449 -10.54 0.91 10.61
C PRO A 449 -10.66 0.49 9.14
N ASP A 450 -11.89 0.23 8.71
CA ASP A 450 -12.22 -0.03 7.32
C ASP A 450 -12.42 1.28 6.54
N PRO A 451 -12.09 1.31 5.23
CA PRO A 451 -12.55 2.38 4.35
C PRO A 451 -14.09 2.42 4.30
N PRO A 452 -14.70 3.61 4.11
CA PRO A 452 -16.12 3.72 3.86
C PRO A 452 -16.55 2.82 2.70
N ALA A 453 -17.71 2.16 2.83
CA ALA A 453 -18.29 1.46 1.71
C ALA A 453 -18.61 2.46 0.57
N PRO A 454 -18.30 2.13 -0.70
CA PRO A 454 -18.61 3.01 -1.82
C PRO A 454 -20.12 3.22 -1.94
N PRO A 455 -20.57 4.35 -2.50
CA PRO A 455 -21.98 4.53 -2.82
C PRO A 455 -22.46 3.39 -3.73
N ALA A 456 -23.67 2.89 -3.47
CA ALA A 456 -24.26 1.84 -4.30
C ALA A 456 -24.35 2.30 -5.76
N PHE A 457 -24.05 1.41 -6.72
CA PHE A 457 -24.02 1.70 -8.15
C PHE A 457 -25.24 2.51 -8.61
N THR A 458 -25.05 3.80 -8.83
CA THR A 458 -26.03 4.68 -9.46
C THR A 458 -25.91 4.60 -10.97
N THR A 459 -27.02 4.80 -11.68
CA THR A 459 -27.00 5.01 -13.13
C THR A 459 -26.05 6.15 -13.48
N ARG A 460 -25.14 5.95 -14.44
CA ARG A 460 -24.21 6.99 -14.92
C ARG A 460 -24.99 8.24 -15.36
N THR A 461 -24.66 9.41 -14.82
CA THR A 461 -25.22 10.71 -15.23
C THR A 461 -24.13 11.72 -15.52
N ASP A 462 -24.46 12.73 -16.34
CA ASP A 462 -23.58 13.88 -16.61
C ASP A 462 -22.19 13.50 -17.15
N CYS A 463 -22.16 12.47 -18.00
CA CYS A 463 -20.97 11.98 -18.70
C CYS A 463 -20.39 13.05 -19.63
N PRO A 464 -19.14 13.53 -19.41
CA PRO A 464 -18.56 14.60 -20.24
C PRO A 464 -18.42 14.21 -21.71
N HIS A 465 -18.17 12.93 -21.99
CA HIS A 465 -18.07 12.37 -23.35
C HIS A 465 -19.42 12.15 -24.06
N PHE A 466 -20.55 12.42 -23.41
CA PHE A 466 -21.89 12.46 -24.06
C PHE A 466 -22.44 13.90 -24.19
N ALA A 467 -21.61 14.92 -23.95
CA ALA A 467 -22.00 16.31 -24.18
C ALA A 467 -22.32 16.57 -25.67
N SER A 468 -23.20 17.54 -25.93
CA SER A 468 -23.75 17.80 -27.26
C SER A 468 -22.85 18.64 -28.17
N GLU A 469 -21.89 19.34 -27.56
CA GLU A 469 -21.05 20.37 -28.14
C GLU A 469 -19.61 19.90 -28.47
N LEU A 470 -19.39 18.59 -28.48
CA LEU A 470 -18.07 17.97 -28.66
C LEU A 470 -17.62 18.03 -30.12
N LEU A 471 -16.36 18.42 -30.33
CA LEU A 471 -15.63 18.26 -31.59
C LEU A 471 -14.89 16.92 -31.57
N ASP A 472 -14.91 16.15 -32.66
CA ASP A 472 -14.20 14.86 -32.72
C ASP A 472 -12.71 15.10 -33.02
N TRP A 473 -11.81 14.50 -32.24
CA TRP A 473 -10.37 14.52 -32.49
C TRP A 473 -10.01 14.04 -33.91
N HIS A 474 -10.76 13.07 -34.45
CA HIS A 474 -10.49 12.46 -35.75
C HIS A 474 -11.20 13.16 -36.92
N ASP A 475 -12.05 14.16 -36.68
CA ASP A 475 -12.62 15.00 -37.75
C ASP A 475 -11.60 16.08 -38.18
N PRO A 476 -11.15 16.11 -39.46
CA PRO A 476 -10.29 17.17 -39.96
C PRO A 476 -10.85 18.59 -39.76
N ALA A 477 -12.17 18.75 -39.68
CA ALA A 477 -12.82 20.05 -39.45
C ALA A 477 -12.52 20.63 -38.06
N THR A 478 -12.22 19.79 -37.06
CA THR A 478 -11.79 20.21 -35.72
C THR A 478 -10.49 21.03 -35.76
N TRP A 479 -9.66 20.82 -36.79
CA TRP A 479 -8.30 21.37 -36.88
C TRP A 479 -8.12 22.39 -38.00
N ASP A 480 -9.21 22.92 -38.59
CA ASP A 480 -9.11 23.87 -39.70
C ASP A 480 -8.36 25.15 -39.28
N GLY A 481 -7.36 25.54 -40.07
CA GLY A 481 -6.44 26.64 -39.76
C GLY A 481 -5.40 26.38 -38.65
N LEU A 482 -5.38 25.19 -38.04
CA LEU A 482 -4.43 24.79 -36.98
C LEU A 482 -3.44 23.71 -37.47
N VAL A 483 -2.48 23.35 -36.62
CA VAL A 483 -1.62 22.18 -36.86
C VAL A 483 -2.43 20.93 -36.53
N SER A 484 -2.78 20.16 -37.54
CA SER A 484 -3.52 18.89 -37.38
C SER A 484 -2.68 17.84 -36.63
N PRO A 485 -3.32 16.95 -35.84
CA PRO A 485 -2.69 15.78 -35.25
C PRO A 485 -1.88 14.96 -36.26
N GLY A 486 -0.76 14.41 -35.81
CA GLY A 486 0.13 13.60 -36.62
C GLY A 486 1.47 13.32 -35.93
N PRO A 487 2.28 12.38 -36.47
CA PRO A 487 3.53 11.94 -35.83
C PRO A 487 4.49 13.09 -35.49
N GLY A 488 4.76 13.26 -34.20
CA GLY A 488 5.69 14.26 -33.64
C GLY A 488 5.18 15.71 -33.65
N ASN A 489 3.98 16.00 -34.17
CA ASN A 489 3.43 17.35 -34.18
C ASN A 489 2.99 17.78 -32.77
N ASN A 490 3.41 18.96 -32.33
CA ASN A 490 2.78 19.60 -31.18
C ASN A 490 1.38 20.08 -31.58
N VAL A 491 0.36 19.64 -30.85
CA VAL A 491 -1.05 19.92 -31.13
C VAL A 491 -1.55 20.95 -30.12
N VAL A 492 -2.29 21.95 -30.57
CA VAL A 492 -2.97 22.92 -29.70
C VAL A 492 -4.45 22.81 -29.99
N LEU A 493 -5.27 22.58 -28.96
CA LEU A 493 -6.72 22.52 -29.12
C LEU A 493 -7.29 23.88 -29.58
N PRO A 494 -8.37 23.90 -30.38
CA PRO A 494 -9.05 25.14 -30.72
C PRO A 494 -9.56 25.88 -29.47
N GLU A 495 -9.37 27.20 -29.42
CA GLU A 495 -9.86 28.02 -28.30
C GLU A 495 -11.39 27.95 -28.15
N ASN A 496 -11.87 27.85 -26.90
CA ASN A 496 -13.29 27.71 -26.53
C ASN A 496 -13.95 26.41 -27.06
N SER A 497 -13.19 25.31 -27.13
CA SER A 497 -13.70 24.03 -27.61
C SER A 497 -13.62 22.90 -26.58
N LYS A 498 -14.42 21.86 -26.79
CA LYS A 498 -14.32 20.57 -26.12
C LYS A 498 -14.02 19.51 -27.17
N VAL A 499 -12.82 18.93 -27.13
CA VAL A 499 -12.39 17.93 -28.13
C VAL A 499 -12.48 16.54 -27.52
N LEU A 500 -13.22 15.65 -28.17
CA LEU A 500 -13.46 14.27 -27.77
C LEU A 500 -12.47 13.31 -28.46
N VAL A 501 -11.77 12.51 -27.67
CA VAL A 501 -11.07 11.30 -28.13
C VAL A 501 -11.99 10.11 -27.88
N SER A 502 -12.59 9.59 -28.96
CA SER A 502 -13.57 8.49 -28.95
C SER A 502 -12.99 7.15 -29.42
N SER A 503 -11.76 7.14 -29.96
CA SER A 503 -11.04 5.98 -30.47
C SER A 503 -9.54 6.24 -30.53
N SER A 504 -8.73 5.19 -30.63
CA SER A 504 -7.27 5.24 -30.47
C SER A 504 -6.53 6.21 -31.40
N VAL A 505 -5.53 6.89 -30.83
CA VAL A 505 -4.55 7.76 -31.49
C VAL A 505 -3.17 7.09 -31.37
N LEU A 506 -2.88 6.21 -32.34
CA LEU A 506 -1.70 5.34 -32.35
C LEU A 506 -0.41 6.05 -32.80
N ASP A 507 -0.54 7.11 -33.61
CA ASP A 507 0.59 7.97 -33.96
C ASP A 507 1.09 8.73 -32.74
N ILE A 508 2.38 8.63 -32.43
CA ILE A 508 3.01 9.37 -31.32
C ILE A 508 2.94 10.86 -31.61
N GLN A 509 2.04 11.57 -30.93
CA GLN A 509 1.92 13.03 -31.00
C GLN A 509 3.09 13.72 -30.29
N GLY A 510 3.29 15.01 -30.59
CA GLY A 510 4.15 15.88 -29.80
C GLY A 510 3.54 16.22 -28.44
N THR A 511 3.80 17.43 -27.94
CA THR A 511 3.11 17.94 -26.75
C THR A 511 1.69 18.38 -27.12
N ILE A 512 0.70 17.96 -26.34
CA ILE A 512 -0.71 18.35 -26.47
C ILE A 512 -0.98 19.53 -25.54
N THR A 513 -1.28 20.70 -26.11
CA THR A 513 -1.64 21.90 -25.33
C THR A 513 -3.15 22.07 -25.29
N VAL A 514 -3.71 22.12 -24.09
CA VAL A 514 -5.12 22.45 -23.84
C VAL A 514 -5.19 23.90 -23.33
N PRO A 515 -5.66 24.88 -24.13
CA PRO A 515 -5.84 26.27 -23.69
C PRO A 515 -6.79 26.39 -22.50
N SER A 516 -6.68 27.46 -21.72
CA SER A 516 -7.51 27.71 -20.52
C SER A 516 -9.02 27.88 -20.80
N SER A 517 -9.39 28.04 -22.06
CA SER A 517 -10.77 28.12 -22.55
C SER A 517 -11.37 26.76 -22.94
N SER A 518 -10.59 25.67 -22.91
CA SER A 518 -10.86 24.45 -23.67
C SER A 518 -10.69 23.17 -22.85
N GLU A 519 -11.25 22.07 -23.34
CA GLU A 519 -11.25 20.77 -22.66
C GLU A 519 -10.83 19.66 -23.63
N LEU A 520 -9.90 18.79 -23.23
CA LEU A 520 -9.64 17.51 -23.90
C LEU A 520 -10.35 16.41 -23.11
N ILE A 521 -11.29 15.72 -23.75
CA ILE A 521 -12.19 14.76 -23.12
C ILE A 521 -11.95 13.39 -23.74
N PHE A 522 -11.67 12.38 -22.93
CA PHE A 522 -11.66 10.99 -23.35
C PHE A 522 -13.04 10.36 -23.14
N GLY A 523 -13.51 9.67 -24.18
CA GLY A 523 -14.72 8.85 -24.17
C GLY A 523 -14.42 7.38 -23.91
N GLU A 524 -15.23 6.51 -24.50
CA GLU A 524 -15.14 5.06 -24.38
C GLU A 524 -15.21 4.42 -25.77
N ASP A 525 -14.35 3.44 -26.05
CA ASP A 525 -14.47 2.61 -27.25
C ASP A 525 -15.03 1.23 -26.89
N THR A 526 -16.30 1.02 -27.24
CA THR A 526 -17.01 -0.26 -27.01
C THR A 526 -16.46 -1.45 -27.81
N ASN A 527 -15.53 -1.22 -28.74
CA ASN A 527 -14.87 -2.27 -29.52
C ASN A 527 -13.57 -2.78 -28.88
N GLY A 528 -13.08 -2.15 -27.80
CA GLY A 528 -11.83 -2.54 -27.16
C GLY A 528 -11.32 -1.55 -26.12
N LYS A 529 -10.30 -0.78 -26.48
CA LYS A 529 -9.62 0.22 -25.63
C LYS A 529 -9.23 1.45 -26.44
N ILE A 530 -9.13 2.61 -25.79
CA ILE A 530 -8.54 3.82 -26.38
C ILE A 530 -7.05 3.88 -26.03
N GLU A 531 -6.18 3.73 -27.01
CA GLU A 531 -4.73 3.97 -26.87
C GLU A 531 -4.40 5.39 -27.34
N PHE A 532 -3.63 6.16 -26.56
CA PHE A 532 -3.23 7.52 -26.92
C PHE A 532 -1.74 7.74 -26.67
N HIS A 533 -0.99 8.06 -27.72
CA HIS A 533 0.46 8.17 -27.68
C HIS A 533 0.89 9.64 -27.84
N ALA A 534 1.62 10.19 -26.87
CA ALA A 534 2.11 11.57 -26.94
C ALA A 534 3.45 11.78 -26.20
N ASN A 535 4.17 12.83 -26.56
CA ASN A 535 5.36 13.28 -25.82
C ASN A 535 5.00 13.97 -24.48
N GLY A 536 3.75 14.37 -24.28
CA GLY A 536 3.26 14.96 -23.03
C GLY A 536 2.12 15.95 -23.24
N PHE A 537 1.69 16.59 -22.14
CA PHE A 537 0.51 17.44 -22.09
C PHE A 537 0.79 18.74 -21.30
N GLU A 538 0.27 19.85 -21.82
CA GLU A 538 0.28 21.17 -21.19
C GLU A 538 -1.17 21.63 -20.99
N VAL A 539 -1.74 21.36 -19.83
CA VAL A 539 -3.16 21.48 -19.53
C VAL A 539 -3.43 22.77 -18.75
N ASN A 540 -3.77 23.84 -19.49
CA ASN A 540 -4.22 25.11 -18.91
C ASN A 540 -5.74 25.16 -18.74
N GLY A 541 -6.48 24.38 -19.53
CA GLY A 541 -7.93 24.19 -19.43
C GLY A 541 -8.29 22.94 -18.62
N ALA A 542 -8.93 21.95 -19.24
CA ALA A 542 -9.23 20.68 -18.59
C ALA A 542 -8.74 19.46 -19.39
N LEU A 543 -8.20 18.46 -18.68
CA LEU A 543 -8.02 17.10 -19.19
C LEU A 543 -8.99 16.19 -18.42
N VAL A 544 -9.95 15.61 -19.13
CA VAL A 544 -11.13 14.95 -18.55
C VAL A 544 -11.29 13.53 -19.10
N ALA A 545 -11.59 12.57 -18.23
CA ALA A 545 -11.99 11.21 -18.59
C ALA A 545 -13.02 10.71 -17.55
N GLY A 546 -14.30 10.82 -17.88
CA GLY A 546 -15.40 10.56 -16.94
C GLY A 546 -15.64 11.70 -15.94
N SER A 547 -16.45 11.42 -14.93
CA SER A 547 -16.77 12.30 -13.79
C SER A 547 -17.16 11.45 -12.57
N GLU A 548 -17.30 12.06 -11.37
CA GLU A 548 -17.76 11.34 -10.16
C GLU A 548 -19.10 10.60 -10.33
N THR A 549 -19.96 11.07 -11.25
CA THR A 549 -21.27 10.46 -11.58
C THR A 549 -21.24 9.65 -12.87
N CYS A 550 -20.14 9.63 -13.61
CA CYS A 550 -19.96 8.87 -14.84
C CYS A 550 -18.53 8.33 -14.95
N LEU A 551 -18.29 7.20 -14.29
CA LEU A 551 -17.03 6.48 -14.37
C LEU A 551 -16.83 5.87 -15.77
N ILE A 552 -15.58 5.84 -16.23
CA ILE A 552 -15.13 5.14 -17.44
C ILE A 552 -15.09 3.63 -17.18
N GLU A 553 -15.84 2.86 -17.96
CA GLU A 553 -16.00 1.40 -17.82
C GLU A 553 -15.20 0.60 -18.86
N TYR A 554 -14.65 1.26 -19.90
CA TYR A 554 -13.81 0.67 -20.94
C TYR A 554 -12.35 1.17 -20.83
N PRO A 555 -11.33 0.36 -21.18
CA PRO A 555 -9.95 0.75 -20.94
C PRO A 555 -9.47 1.96 -21.76
N ILE A 556 -8.73 2.86 -21.12
CA ILE A 556 -8.00 3.98 -21.73
C ILE A 556 -6.53 3.85 -21.34
N GLU A 557 -5.62 3.82 -22.33
CA GLU A 557 -4.17 3.77 -22.10
C GLU A 557 -3.47 4.99 -22.72
N ILE A 558 -3.01 5.92 -21.86
CA ILE A 558 -2.21 7.08 -22.26
C ILE A 558 -0.73 6.74 -22.09
N THR A 559 0.01 6.68 -23.19
CA THR A 559 1.44 6.34 -23.20
C THR A 559 2.30 7.58 -23.48
N LEU A 560 3.15 7.92 -22.51
CA LEU A 560 4.04 9.09 -22.53
C LEU A 560 5.43 8.70 -23.04
N HIS A 561 5.84 9.32 -24.15
CA HIS A 561 7.13 9.11 -24.84
C HIS A 561 8.11 10.24 -24.52
N GLY A 562 9.41 9.93 -24.57
CA GLY A 562 10.50 10.88 -24.35
C GLY A 562 11.79 10.20 -23.87
N THR A 563 12.89 10.41 -24.57
CA THR A 563 14.23 9.93 -24.18
C THR A 563 14.81 10.70 -23.01
N ARG A 564 15.50 10.03 -22.09
CA ARG A 564 16.21 10.68 -20.97
C ARG A 564 17.26 11.70 -21.46
N PRO A 565 17.18 12.98 -21.08
CA PRO A 565 18.24 13.95 -21.37
C PRO A 565 19.53 13.62 -20.59
N ALA A 566 20.68 13.88 -21.19
CA ALA A 566 21.98 13.59 -20.57
C ALA A 566 22.30 14.48 -19.34
N ASP A 567 21.73 15.68 -19.30
CA ASP A 567 21.93 16.72 -18.28
C ASP A 567 20.69 16.93 -17.38
N VAL A 568 19.76 15.97 -17.37
CA VAL A 568 18.40 16.09 -16.79
C VAL A 568 18.34 16.55 -15.32
N VAL A 569 19.35 16.24 -14.51
CA VAL A 569 19.41 16.66 -13.10
C VAL A 569 19.81 18.14 -12.99
N THR A 570 20.75 18.60 -13.81
CA THR A 570 21.27 19.97 -13.81
C THR A 570 20.43 20.93 -14.64
N ASN A 571 19.67 20.41 -15.60
CA ASN A 571 18.88 21.15 -16.58
C ASN A 571 17.61 20.33 -16.92
N PRO A 572 16.66 20.21 -15.98
CA PRO A 572 15.45 19.43 -16.19
C PRO A 572 14.57 20.05 -17.29
N PRO A 573 13.99 19.23 -18.21
CA PRO A 573 13.00 19.69 -19.15
C PRO A 573 11.76 20.31 -18.49
N VAL A 574 11.04 21.12 -19.28
CA VAL A 574 9.71 21.63 -18.94
C VAL A 574 8.76 20.51 -18.49
N ASP A 575 7.79 20.84 -17.65
CA ASP A 575 6.92 19.85 -17.01
C ASP A 575 6.02 19.07 -18.00
N SER A 576 5.73 19.63 -19.18
CA SER A 576 5.04 18.93 -20.26
C SER A 576 5.93 18.01 -21.12
N TYR A 577 7.23 17.91 -20.85
CA TYR A 577 8.11 16.93 -21.50
C TYR A 577 8.08 15.59 -20.77
N LYS A 578 7.60 14.55 -21.45
CA LYS A 578 7.30 13.22 -20.88
C LYS A 578 6.52 13.37 -19.57
N GLY A 579 5.43 14.13 -19.65
CA GLY A 579 4.64 14.47 -18.47
C GLY A 579 3.34 15.16 -18.79
N ILE A 580 2.48 15.25 -17.77
CA ILE A 580 1.22 15.98 -17.78
C ILE A 580 1.38 17.14 -16.81
N ASN A 581 1.61 18.35 -17.36
CA ASN A 581 1.64 19.57 -16.58
C ASN A 581 0.25 20.19 -16.55
N VAL A 582 -0.29 20.42 -15.36
CA VAL A 582 -1.69 20.86 -15.17
C VAL A 582 -1.71 22.17 -14.39
N GLY A 583 -1.86 23.28 -15.13
CA GLY A 583 -2.20 24.60 -14.57
C GLY A 583 -3.72 24.82 -14.42
N GLY A 584 -4.54 24.05 -15.14
CA GLY A 584 -6.00 24.07 -15.07
C GLY A 584 -6.56 22.95 -14.20
N SER A 585 -7.36 22.04 -14.79
CA SER A 585 -7.91 20.88 -14.09
C SER A 585 -7.56 19.54 -14.75
N LEU A 586 -7.41 18.52 -13.91
CA LEU A 586 -7.26 17.12 -14.27
C LEU A 586 -8.37 16.34 -13.57
N GLN A 587 -9.27 15.72 -14.34
CA GLN A 587 -10.43 14.98 -13.85
C GLN A 587 -10.45 13.61 -14.52
N LEU A 588 -10.03 12.57 -13.80
CA LEU A 588 -9.93 11.21 -14.31
C LEU A 588 -10.70 10.28 -13.38
N HIS A 589 -11.73 9.63 -13.90
CA HIS A 589 -12.67 8.82 -13.13
C HIS A 589 -12.91 7.48 -13.82
N GLY A 590 -12.06 6.50 -13.53
CA GLY A 590 -12.23 5.11 -13.94
C GLY A 590 -13.18 4.34 -13.02
N LYS A 591 -13.72 3.23 -13.53
CA LYS A 591 -14.50 2.24 -12.77
C LYS A 591 -13.84 1.90 -11.43
N GLN A 592 -14.61 2.02 -10.34
CA GLN A 592 -14.15 1.74 -8.99
C GLN A 592 -14.07 0.21 -8.75
N PHE A 593 -12.91 -0.22 -8.27
CA PHE A 593 -12.72 -1.56 -7.71
C PHE A 593 -12.57 -1.44 -6.19
N HIS A 594 -13.48 -2.05 -5.43
CA HIS A 594 -13.53 -1.99 -3.98
C HIS A 594 -13.61 -3.39 -3.35
N ARG A 595 -12.87 -3.67 -2.27
CA ARG A 595 -11.76 -2.84 -1.76
C ARG A 595 -10.57 -2.87 -2.74
N THR A 596 -9.76 -1.82 -2.82
CA THR A 596 -8.58 -1.83 -3.72
C THR A 596 -7.46 -2.74 -3.23
N TRP A 597 -7.40 -3.02 -1.94
CA TRP A 597 -6.60 -4.07 -1.34
C TRP A 597 -7.29 -4.63 -0.10
N THR A 598 -6.83 -5.79 0.35
CA THR A 598 -7.27 -6.47 1.56
C THR A 598 -6.13 -7.38 2.04
N ARG A 599 -6.39 -8.32 2.94
CA ARG A 599 -5.44 -9.35 3.35
C ARG A 599 -5.97 -10.75 3.11
N LEU A 600 -5.07 -11.72 3.14
CA LEU A 600 -5.43 -13.14 3.16
C LEU A 600 -6.24 -13.50 4.41
N ALA A 601 -7.31 -14.28 4.24
CA ALA A 601 -8.05 -14.95 5.31
C ALA A 601 -7.46 -16.33 5.66
N LYS A 602 -6.53 -16.83 4.85
CA LYS A 602 -5.84 -18.12 5.06
C LYS A 602 -4.46 -18.08 4.41
N THR A 603 -3.46 -18.67 5.08
CA THR A 603 -2.13 -18.89 4.49
C THR A 603 -2.25 -19.53 3.11
N ALA A 604 -1.65 -18.88 2.11
CA ALA A 604 -1.50 -19.39 0.76
C ALA A 604 -0.12 -20.02 0.63
N HIS A 605 -0.03 -21.25 0.13
CA HIS A 605 1.24 -21.98 0.02
C HIS A 605 1.83 -21.89 -1.38
N ALA A 606 3.16 -21.99 -1.47
CA ALA A 606 3.85 -22.12 -2.75
C ALA A 606 3.30 -23.33 -3.52
N GLY A 607 2.84 -23.12 -4.75
CA GLY A 607 2.16 -24.11 -5.57
C GLY A 607 0.63 -24.02 -5.57
N ASP A 608 0.01 -23.26 -4.66
CA ASP A 608 -1.44 -23.00 -4.70
C ASP A 608 -1.77 -22.01 -5.84
N SER A 609 -2.95 -22.16 -6.44
CA SER A 609 -3.50 -21.23 -7.45
C SER A 609 -4.79 -20.55 -6.99
N VAL A 610 -5.00 -20.46 -5.66
CA VAL A 610 -6.21 -19.90 -5.07
C VAL A 610 -5.87 -19.07 -3.83
N LEU A 611 -6.45 -17.87 -3.73
CA LEU A 611 -6.36 -16.99 -2.57
C LEU A 611 -7.72 -16.95 -1.87
N MET A 612 -7.70 -16.92 -0.53
CA MET A 612 -8.87 -16.61 0.28
C MET A 612 -8.64 -15.26 0.95
N LEU A 613 -9.56 -14.32 0.77
CA LEU A 613 -9.41 -12.93 1.20
C LEU A 613 -10.35 -12.59 2.36
N GLN A 614 -9.94 -11.68 3.25
CA GLN A 614 -10.75 -11.26 4.41
C GLN A 614 -12.01 -10.49 4.04
N HIS A 615 -12.01 -9.83 2.88
CA HIS A 615 -13.09 -8.91 2.47
C HIS A 615 -13.65 -9.27 1.10
N PRO A 616 -14.93 -8.95 0.84
CA PRO A 616 -15.48 -9.02 -0.50
C PRO A 616 -14.76 -8.03 -1.42
N VAL A 617 -14.61 -8.45 -2.68
CA VAL A 617 -14.01 -7.65 -3.75
C VAL A 617 -14.87 -7.76 -5.01
N ASN A 618 -14.88 -6.71 -5.82
CA ASN A 618 -15.51 -6.69 -7.15
C ASN A 618 -14.47 -6.76 -8.29
N TRP A 619 -13.31 -7.38 -8.03
CA TRP A 619 -12.22 -7.54 -9.00
C TRP A 619 -12.65 -8.45 -10.17
N GLU A 620 -11.93 -8.38 -11.29
CA GLU A 620 -12.33 -9.03 -12.55
C GLU A 620 -11.20 -9.91 -13.11
N ALA A 621 -11.59 -10.92 -13.89
CA ALA A 621 -10.65 -11.81 -14.58
C ALA A 621 -9.72 -11.01 -15.52
N GLY A 622 -8.46 -11.43 -15.63
CA GLY A 622 -7.43 -10.75 -16.40
C GLY A 622 -6.81 -9.52 -15.73
N GLN A 623 -7.26 -9.14 -14.52
CA GLN A 623 -6.61 -8.08 -13.74
C GLN A 623 -5.39 -8.61 -12.97
N ASP A 624 -4.37 -7.77 -12.85
CA ASP A 624 -3.17 -8.05 -12.05
C ASP A 624 -3.36 -7.60 -10.60
N ILE A 625 -2.92 -8.45 -9.68
CA ILE A 625 -2.81 -8.20 -8.24
C ILE A 625 -1.34 -8.28 -7.79
N ILE A 626 -1.01 -7.58 -6.72
CA ILE A 626 0.20 -7.80 -5.93
C ILE A 626 -0.15 -8.64 -4.70
N LEU A 627 0.61 -9.71 -4.47
CA LEU A 627 0.63 -10.48 -3.24
C LEU A 627 1.91 -10.15 -2.47
N VAL A 628 1.76 -9.53 -1.29
CA VAL A 628 2.87 -8.96 -0.52
C VAL A 628 3.58 -10.04 0.31
N THR A 629 4.90 -9.95 0.38
CA THR A 629 5.79 -10.88 1.09
C THR A 629 5.47 -11.02 2.58
N THR A 630 5.59 -12.23 3.13
CA THR A 630 5.61 -12.47 4.60
C THR A 630 7.00 -12.90 5.09
N ALA A 631 8.05 -12.34 4.48
CA ALA A 631 9.44 -12.51 4.89
C ALA A 631 9.95 -11.29 5.67
N MET A 632 10.90 -11.48 6.58
CA MET A 632 11.47 -10.38 7.40
C MET A 632 12.29 -9.35 6.60
N LYS A 633 12.66 -9.68 5.36
CA LYS A 633 13.35 -8.77 4.44
C LYS A 633 12.50 -8.57 3.19
N ASP A 634 12.35 -7.32 2.80
CA ASP A 634 11.85 -6.94 1.48
C ASP A 634 12.77 -5.87 0.89
N SER A 635 13.55 -6.25 -0.13
CA SER A 635 14.51 -5.37 -0.80
C SER A 635 14.67 -5.72 -2.27
N ARG A 636 15.25 -4.80 -3.06
CA ARG A 636 15.51 -5.04 -4.49
C ARG A 636 16.21 -6.36 -4.73
N GLU A 637 17.28 -6.67 -4.00
CA GLU A 637 18.08 -7.88 -4.22
C GLU A 637 17.50 -9.17 -3.60
N TRP A 638 16.44 -9.06 -2.78
CA TRP A 638 15.76 -10.21 -2.20
C TRP A 638 14.36 -9.83 -1.70
N HIS A 639 13.33 -10.37 -2.35
CA HIS A 639 11.94 -10.26 -1.93
C HIS A 639 11.21 -11.58 -2.22
N GLN A 640 9.99 -11.69 -1.70
CA GLN A 640 9.03 -12.73 -2.07
C GLN A 640 7.68 -12.15 -2.49
N ASN A 641 7.64 -10.87 -2.88
CA ASN A 641 6.45 -10.25 -3.47
C ASN A 641 6.18 -10.86 -4.86
N GLU A 642 4.91 -11.13 -5.17
CA GLU A 642 4.50 -11.76 -6.44
C GLU A 642 3.39 -10.95 -7.13
N VAL A 643 3.59 -10.59 -8.39
CA VAL A 643 2.51 -10.06 -9.25
C VAL A 643 1.86 -11.23 -9.96
N LEU A 644 0.54 -11.36 -9.81
CA LEU A 644 -0.25 -12.52 -10.23
C LEU A 644 -1.51 -12.02 -10.95
N THR A 645 -1.96 -12.74 -11.98
CA THR A 645 -3.17 -12.38 -12.74
C THR A 645 -4.37 -13.22 -12.29
N ILE A 646 -5.52 -12.57 -12.11
CA ILE A 646 -6.79 -13.22 -11.73
C ILE A 646 -7.32 -14.05 -12.90
N ASP A 647 -7.64 -15.32 -12.64
CA ASP A 647 -8.36 -16.21 -13.57
C ASP A 647 -9.87 -16.05 -13.39
N ALA A 648 -10.36 -16.14 -12.15
CA ALA A 648 -11.78 -16.02 -11.82
C ALA A 648 -12.02 -15.67 -10.33
N LEU A 649 -13.24 -15.25 -10.01
CA LEU A 649 -13.76 -15.20 -8.64
C LEU A 649 -14.74 -16.35 -8.40
N GLU A 650 -14.78 -16.86 -7.16
CA GLU A 650 -15.76 -17.86 -6.72
C GLU A 650 -17.11 -17.22 -6.34
N GLU A 651 -18.22 -17.81 -6.80
CA GLU A 651 -19.57 -17.39 -6.38
C GLU A 651 -19.95 -17.96 -5.00
N ASN A 652 -19.49 -19.17 -4.66
CA ASN A 652 -19.87 -19.89 -3.44
C ASN A 652 -18.85 -19.66 -2.32
N ILE A 653 -18.83 -18.45 -1.77
CA ILE A 653 -17.82 -18.03 -0.79
C ILE A 653 -18.01 -18.75 0.56
N PRO A 654 -16.95 -19.37 1.15
CA PRO A 654 -17.03 -20.00 2.46
C PRO A 654 -17.37 -19.02 3.59
N ILE A 655 -18.10 -19.49 4.62
CA ILE A 655 -18.39 -18.69 5.82
C ILE A 655 -17.07 -18.28 6.50
N GLY A 656 -16.92 -16.97 6.78
CA GLY A 656 -15.71 -16.39 7.36
C GLY A 656 -14.64 -15.96 6.34
N VAL A 657 -14.91 -16.13 5.04
CA VAL A 657 -14.09 -15.61 3.95
C VAL A 657 -14.88 -14.52 3.23
N GLY A 658 -14.21 -13.43 2.84
CA GLY A 658 -14.84 -12.32 2.12
C GLY A 658 -14.87 -12.52 0.60
N ALA A 659 -13.83 -13.11 0.03
CA ALA A 659 -13.77 -13.52 -1.38
C ALA A 659 -12.78 -14.67 -1.60
N VAL A 660 -12.97 -15.46 -2.67
CA VAL A 660 -11.99 -16.46 -3.12
C VAL A 660 -11.61 -16.14 -4.56
N VAL A 661 -10.31 -16.05 -4.83
CA VAL A 661 -9.72 -15.62 -6.10
C VAL A 661 -8.90 -16.76 -6.69
N TYR A 662 -9.22 -17.19 -7.90
CA TYR A 662 -8.42 -18.14 -8.66
C TYR A 662 -7.37 -17.39 -9.48
N LEU A 663 -6.17 -17.97 -9.61
CA LEU A 663 -5.01 -17.38 -10.27
C LEU A 663 -4.67 -18.14 -11.56
N THR A 664 -4.26 -17.41 -12.60
CA THR A 664 -3.85 -18.00 -13.89
C THR A 664 -2.58 -18.84 -13.79
N SER A 665 -1.79 -18.65 -12.73
CA SER A 665 -0.57 -19.40 -12.42
C SER A 665 -0.44 -19.61 -10.90
N PRO A 666 0.16 -20.73 -10.45
CA PRO A 666 0.41 -20.97 -9.03
C PRO A 666 1.48 -20.03 -8.47
N MET A 667 1.34 -19.67 -7.19
CA MET A 667 2.33 -18.87 -6.44
C MET A 667 3.68 -19.59 -6.32
N ALA A 668 4.77 -18.84 -6.41
CA ALA A 668 6.13 -19.33 -6.20
C ALA A 668 6.52 -19.44 -4.71
N HIS A 669 5.84 -18.70 -3.83
CA HIS A 669 6.17 -18.53 -2.42
C HIS A 669 4.96 -18.76 -1.50
N THR A 670 5.24 -18.89 -0.20
CA THR A 670 4.22 -19.07 0.82
C THR A 670 3.97 -17.74 1.51
N HIS A 671 2.72 -17.31 1.55
CA HIS A 671 2.25 -16.06 2.12
C HIS A 671 1.34 -16.36 3.31
N LEU A 672 1.81 -15.98 4.51
CA LEU A 672 1.16 -16.35 5.77
C LEU A 672 -0.11 -15.54 6.02
N ALA A 673 -1.12 -16.21 6.58
CA ALA A 673 -2.30 -15.56 7.18
C ALA A 673 -2.68 -16.28 8.47
N THR A 674 -2.36 -15.61 9.58
CA THR A 674 -2.48 -16.10 10.95
C THR A 674 -3.15 -15.01 11.79
N TYR A 675 -3.39 -15.21 13.09
CA TYR A 675 -3.83 -14.11 13.96
C TYR A 675 -2.75 -13.02 14.15
N ALA A 676 -1.48 -13.39 13.99
CA ALA A 676 -0.35 -12.50 14.22
C ALA A 676 -0.15 -11.54 13.05
N TYR A 677 -0.27 -12.03 11.81
CA TYR A 677 -0.18 -11.23 10.60
C TYR A 677 -0.73 -11.96 9.38
N GLN A 678 -1.16 -11.18 8.39
CA GLN A 678 -1.76 -11.68 7.16
C GLN A 678 -1.21 -10.88 5.98
N ALA A 679 -0.73 -11.56 4.94
CA ALA A 679 -0.25 -10.92 3.72
C ALA A 679 -1.33 -10.03 3.08
N GLU A 680 -0.94 -8.80 2.77
CA GLU A 680 -1.71 -7.90 1.93
C GLU A 680 -1.81 -8.39 0.48
N VAL A 681 -3.00 -8.21 -0.10
CA VAL A 681 -3.32 -8.49 -1.51
C VAL A 681 -3.94 -7.24 -2.10
N GLY A 682 -3.32 -6.63 -3.10
CA GLY A 682 -3.76 -5.37 -3.70
C GLY A 682 -3.99 -5.45 -5.20
N LEU A 683 -5.06 -4.86 -5.70
CA LEU A 683 -5.33 -4.77 -7.12
C LEU A 683 -4.45 -3.70 -7.78
N LEU A 684 -3.73 -4.07 -8.85
CA LEU A 684 -2.91 -3.15 -9.65
C LEU A 684 -3.66 -2.59 -10.85
N SER A 685 -4.38 -3.41 -11.62
CA SER A 685 -5.06 -2.97 -12.85
C SER A 685 -6.19 -1.96 -12.62
N ARG A 686 -6.34 -0.98 -13.50
CA ARG A 686 -7.49 -0.03 -13.52
C ARG A 686 -7.95 0.25 -14.95
N MET A 687 -9.12 0.89 -15.10
CA MET A 687 -9.67 1.21 -16.43
C MET A 687 -8.94 2.36 -17.12
N ILE A 688 -8.48 3.37 -16.39
CA ILE A 688 -7.63 4.43 -16.96
C ILE A 688 -6.20 4.12 -16.56
N LYS A 689 -5.30 4.01 -17.54
CA LYS A 689 -3.86 3.75 -17.33
C LYS A 689 -3.03 4.87 -17.96
N ILE A 690 -2.14 5.47 -17.18
CA ILE A 690 -1.15 6.44 -17.65
C ILE A 690 0.23 5.82 -17.45
N GLN A 691 0.99 5.68 -18.52
CA GLN A 691 2.25 4.95 -18.50
C GLN A 691 3.41 5.61 -19.22
N GLY A 692 4.63 5.36 -18.73
CA GLY A 692 5.86 5.63 -19.47
C GLY A 692 6.08 4.58 -20.58
N SER A 693 6.42 5.03 -21.78
CA SER A 693 6.64 4.16 -22.94
C SER A 693 7.71 3.10 -22.70
N SER A 694 7.42 1.85 -23.07
CA SER A 694 8.30 0.70 -22.85
C SER A 694 9.65 0.77 -23.58
N THR A 695 9.75 1.61 -24.62
CA THR A 695 10.94 1.72 -25.48
C THR A 695 11.88 2.86 -25.09
N ASP A 696 11.41 3.86 -24.33
CA ASP A 696 12.22 5.04 -23.96
C ASP A 696 12.16 5.39 -22.46
N SER A 697 11.31 4.74 -21.67
CA SER A 697 11.49 4.66 -20.22
C SER A 697 12.55 3.61 -19.91
N GLU A 698 13.77 4.08 -19.62
CA GLU A 698 14.86 3.23 -19.14
C GLU A 698 14.39 2.42 -17.90
N PRO A 699 14.40 1.08 -17.94
CA PRO A 699 14.14 0.27 -16.76
C PRO A 699 15.31 0.39 -15.77
N THR A 700 15.01 0.54 -14.49
CA THR A 700 16.00 0.75 -13.42
C THR A 700 16.84 -0.47 -13.06
N ASP A 701 16.36 -1.67 -13.34
CA ASP A 701 17.10 -2.94 -13.28
C ASP A 701 16.18 -4.03 -13.89
N PRO A 702 16.68 -5.07 -14.57
CA PRO A 702 15.97 -6.34 -14.63
C PRO A 702 15.74 -6.91 -13.22
N ASP A 703 14.72 -7.75 -13.10
CA ASP A 703 14.35 -8.46 -11.87
C ASP A 703 15.58 -9.17 -11.24
N PRO A 704 15.72 -9.17 -9.91
CA PRO A 704 17.02 -9.07 -9.22
C PRO A 704 17.89 -10.33 -9.17
N GLY A 705 17.53 -11.39 -9.91
CA GLY A 705 18.23 -12.67 -9.90
C GLY A 705 19.72 -12.63 -10.29
N THR A 706 20.22 -11.48 -10.73
CA THR A 706 21.61 -11.28 -11.19
C THR A 706 22.44 -10.27 -10.40
N CYS A 707 21.93 -9.63 -9.32
CA CYS A 707 22.81 -8.81 -8.48
C CYS A 707 23.73 -9.70 -7.64
N THR A 708 24.91 -10.00 -8.17
CA THR A 708 25.96 -10.71 -7.42
C THR A 708 26.47 -9.83 -6.29
N TYR A 709 26.26 -10.28 -5.04
CA TYR A 709 26.82 -9.73 -3.80
C TYR A 709 28.16 -8.99 -4.00
N TYR A 710 28.18 -7.69 -3.70
CA TYR A 710 29.45 -6.99 -3.50
C TYR A 710 29.97 -7.33 -2.09
N THR A 711 30.64 -8.47 -1.96
CA THR A 711 31.33 -8.82 -0.71
C THR A 711 32.41 -7.78 -0.42
N ASP A 712 32.25 -6.98 0.63
CA ASP A 712 33.27 -6.06 1.09
C ASP A 712 34.55 -6.84 1.44
N PRO A 713 35.71 -6.54 0.79
CA PRO A 713 36.97 -7.20 1.10
C PRO A 713 37.46 -7.01 2.54
N ALA A 714 36.89 -6.06 3.28
CA ALA A 714 37.16 -5.83 4.71
C ALA A 714 36.24 -6.62 5.66
N TYR A 715 35.27 -7.39 5.16
CA TYR A 715 34.33 -8.15 5.99
C TYR A 715 34.97 -9.43 6.54
N ASP A 716 35.38 -9.41 7.81
CA ASP A 716 36.08 -10.52 8.48
C ASP A 716 35.16 -11.68 8.93
N GLY A 717 33.85 -11.57 8.69
CA GLY A 717 32.85 -12.57 9.08
C GLY A 717 32.53 -12.66 10.58
N SER A 718 33.14 -11.83 11.43
CA SER A 718 33.01 -11.91 12.90
C SER A 718 31.75 -11.22 13.44
N ASN A 719 31.17 -10.29 12.70
CA ASN A 719 30.12 -9.37 13.18
C ASN A 719 28.76 -9.61 12.51
N ARG A 720 28.32 -10.88 12.39
CA ARG A 720 26.91 -11.20 12.08
C ARG A 720 26.01 -10.79 13.25
N ARG A 721 25.60 -9.52 13.27
CA ARG A 721 24.65 -9.02 14.27
C ARG A 721 23.26 -9.51 13.94
N ILE A 722 22.91 -10.67 14.49
CA ILE A 722 21.58 -11.14 14.96
C ILE A 722 20.34 -10.77 14.10
N TYR A 723 20.07 -9.49 13.81
CA TYR A 723 19.07 -9.03 12.85
C TYR A 723 19.58 -7.85 12.00
N GLY A 724 19.31 -7.91 10.69
CA GLY A 724 19.80 -6.96 9.70
C GLY A 724 21.26 -7.19 9.31
N ASN A 725 21.59 -6.97 8.03
CA ASN A 725 22.96 -7.12 7.54
C ASN A 725 23.63 -5.73 7.47
N SER A 726 24.93 -5.65 7.77
CA SER A 726 25.73 -4.45 7.46
C SER A 726 26.25 -4.44 6.01
N ASP A 727 26.06 -5.53 5.27
CA ASP A 727 26.39 -5.59 3.85
C ASP A 727 25.54 -4.57 3.07
N ARG A 728 26.22 -3.85 2.18
CA ARG A 728 25.65 -2.78 1.37
C ARG A 728 24.51 -3.31 0.47
N PRO A 729 23.42 -2.56 0.23
CA PRO A 729 22.51 -2.88 -0.86
C PRO A 729 23.29 -2.90 -2.18
N CYS A 730 22.72 -3.54 -3.21
CA CYS A 730 23.29 -3.51 -4.55
C CYS A 730 23.63 -2.07 -4.96
N PRO A 731 24.90 -1.77 -5.32
CA PRO A 731 25.31 -0.39 -5.60
C PRO A 731 24.43 0.25 -6.67
N ASN A 732 23.88 1.44 -6.38
CA ASN A 732 22.89 2.18 -7.18
C ASN A 732 23.33 2.61 -8.60
N THR A 733 24.39 2.00 -9.14
CA THR A 733 24.95 2.11 -10.50
C THR A 733 23.96 1.86 -11.65
N LYS A 734 22.67 1.65 -11.36
CA LYS A 734 21.59 1.35 -12.31
C LYS A 734 20.32 2.20 -12.17
N LEU A 735 20.17 3.00 -11.10
CA LEU A 735 18.95 3.78 -10.87
C LEU A 735 18.88 5.03 -11.79
N THR A 736 18.58 4.83 -13.07
CA THR A 736 18.46 5.89 -14.11
C THR A 736 17.03 6.12 -14.60
N GLY A 737 16.04 5.53 -13.92
CA GLY A 737 14.66 5.42 -14.38
C GLY A 737 14.04 6.72 -14.85
N TYR A 738 13.48 6.69 -16.06
CA TYR A 738 12.97 7.88 -16.75
C TYR A 738 11.55 7.68 -17.29
N GLY A 739 10.59 7.74 -16.36
CA GLY A 739 9.17 7.60 -16.60
C GLY A 739 8.49 8.89 -17.03
N GLY A 740 7.19 8.78 -17.31
CA GLY A 740 6.31 9.94 -17.33
C GLY A 740 6.14 10.55 -15.93
N HIS A 741 5.50 11.72 -15.82
CA HIS A 741 5.17 12.34 -14.53
C HIS A 741 3.88 13.15 -14.63
N ILE A 742 3.21 13.40 -13.51
CA ILE A 742 2.01 14.26 -13.46
C ILE A 742 2.24 15.32 -12.38
N ARG A 743 2.01 16.59 -12.73
CA ARG A 743 2.06 17.73 -11.80
C ARG A 743 0.81 18.58 -11.94
N VAL A 744 0.04 18.70 -10.86
CA VAL A 744 -1.03 19.69 -10.73
C VAL A 744 -0.50 20.85 -9.89
N HIS A 745 -0.52 22.06 -10.45
CA HIS A 745 0.08 23.24 -9.83
C HIS A 745 -0.70 24.51 -10.12
N GLY A 746 -0.66 25.46 -9.18
CA GLY A 746 -1.36 26.74 -9.26
C GLY A 746 -2.54 26.82 -8.30
N SER A 747 -2.81 28.02 -7.79
CA SER A 747 -3.75 28.26 -6.68
C SER A 747 -5.24 28.19 -7.06
N THR A 748 -5.55 27.78 -8.28
CA THR A 748 -6.91 27.58 -8.80
C THR A 748 -7.09 26.21 -9.43
N SER A 749 -6.09 25.35 -9.31
CA SER A 749 -5.92 24.16 -10.11
C SER A 749 -6.42 22.94 -9.35
N ILE A 750 -7.07 22.02 -10.06
CA ILE A 750 -7.82 20.91 -9.44
C ILE A 750 -7.29 19.59 -9.98
N GLY A 751 -6.91 18.68 -9.08
CA GLY A 751 -6.56 17.30 -9.42
C GLY A 751 -7.55 16.34 -8.77
N GLN A 752 -8.39 15.70 -9.58
CA GLN A 752 -9.36 14.70 -9.18
C GLN A 752 -9.08 13.43 -9.95
N ILE A 753 -8.44 12.47 -9.28
CA ILE A 753 -7.96 11.23 -9.89
C ILE A 753 -8.55 10.05 -9.11
N GLU A 754 -9.29 9.21 -9.82
CA GLU A 754 -10.05 8.09 -9.28
C GLU A 754 -10.02 6.90 -10.25
N GLY A 755 -9.72 5.71 -9.73
CA GLY A 755 -9.70 4.49 -10.55
C GLY A 755 -8.65 4.54 -11.68
N VAL A 756 -7.46 5.08 -11.40
CA VAL A 756 -6.37 5.26 -12.37
C VAL A 756 -5.14 4.42 -12.01
N GLU A 757 -4.53 3.75 -12.98
CA GLU A 757 -3.26 3.04 -12.88
C GLU A 757 -2.12 3.91 -13.40
N LEU A 758 -1.11 4.15 -12.56
CA LEU A 758 0.10 4.87 -12.93
C LEU A 758 1.26 3.87 -13.03
N TYR A 759 1.80 3.68 -14.24
CA TYR A 759 2.77 2.61 -14.54
C TYR A 759 4.06 3.15 -15.17
N ARG A 760 5.24 2.76 -14.66
CA ARG A 760 6.55 3.25 -15.19
C ARG A 760 6.64 4.79 -15.22
N LEU A 761 6.12 5.44 -14.17
CA LEU A 761 6.18 6.89 -13.97
C LEU A 761 7.25 7.25 -12.91
N GLY A 762 7.48 8.55 -12.75
CA GLY A 762 8.58 9.12 -11.95
C GLY A 762 9.88 9.23 -12.75
N GLN A 763 10.73 10.20 -12.39
CA GLN A 763 12.06 10.38 -12.97
C GLN A 763 13.10 10.39 -11.86
N THR A 764 13.91 9.33 -11.76
CA THR A 764 14.79 9.09 -10.61
C THR A 764 15.71 10.27 -10.34
N ASN A 765 15.71 10.75 -9.10
CA ASN A 765 16.54 11.87 -8.63
C ASN A 765 16.29 13.22 -9.37
N VAL A 766 15.11 13.40 -9.99
CA VAL A 766 14.69 14.67 -10.57
C VAL A 766 13.51 15.23 -9.75
N LEU A 767 13.76 16.31 -9.00
CA LEU A 767 12.77 16.88 -8.09
C LEU A 767 11.52 17.38 -8.84
N GLY A 768 10.36 17.07 -8.26
CA GLY A 768 9.04 17.44 -8.75
C GLY A 768 8.53 16.61 -9.94
N LYS A 769 9.22 15.53 -10.32
CA LYS A 769 8.91 14.63 -11.45
C LYS A 769 8.45 13.26 -10.94
N TYR A 770 7.27 13.19 -10.35
CA TYR A 770 6.72 12.00 -9.68
C TYR A 770 5.49 11.45 -10.45
N PRO A 771 5.04 10.20 -10.21
CA PRO A 771 3.82 9.67 -10.80
C PRO A 771 2.61 10.57 -10.58
N MET A 772 2.44 11.09 -9.36
CA MET A 772 1.49 12.15 -9.04
C MET A 772 2.10 13.18 -8.11
N HIS A 773 1.93 14.47 -8.42
CA HIS A 773 2.45 15.59 -7.63
C HIS A 773 1.41 16.71 -7.52
N PHE A 774 0.84 16.91 -6.33
CA PHE A 774 0.07 18.10 -5.96
C PHE A 774 1.05 19.18 -5.49
N HIS A 775 1.25 20.22 -6.29
CA HIS A 775 2.38 21.15 -6.15
C HIS A 775 1.92 22.59 -5.97
N MET A 776 2.09 23.13 -4.76
CA MET A 776 1.89 24.54 -4.41
C MET A 776 0.47 25.07 -4.75
N ILE A 777 -0.56 24.24 -4.56
CA ILE A 777 -1.96 24.59 -4.83
C ILE A 777 -2.55 25.42 -3.67
N GLY A 778 -2.05 25.25 -2.44
CA GLY A 778 -2.68 25.79 -1.23
C GLY A 778 -3.77 24.86 -0.70
N ASP A 779 -4.86 25.40 -0.14
CA ASP A 779 -6.00 24.59 0.32
C ASP A 779 -6.78 24.03 -0.90
N CYS A 780 -6.79 22.70 -1.07
CA CYS A 780 -7.58 22.04 -2.12
C CYS A 780 -8.44 20.88 -1.55
N PRO A 781 -9.53 21.18 -0.82
CA PRO A 781 -10.45 20.15 -0.30
C PRO A 781 -11.18 19.36 -1.40
N SER A 782 -11.20 19.86 -2.63
CA SER A 782 -11.73 19.15 -3.80
C SER A 782 -10.67 18.30 -4.53
N CYS A 783 -9.40 18.33 -4.12
CA CYS A 783 -8.34 17.52 -4.72
C CYS A 783 -8.30 16.12 -4.10
N TYR A 784 -8.17 15.10 -4.94
CA TYR A 784 -7.96 13.73 -4.48
C TYR A 784 -7.21 12.84 -5.47
N PHE A 785 -6.55 11.83 -4.92
CA PHE A 785 -6.04 10.65 -5.62
C PHE A 785 -6.57 9.41 -4.90
N ARG A 786 -7.59 8.75 -5.45
CA ARG A 786 -8.30 7.66 -4.75
C ARG A 786 -8.59 6.43 -5.60
N HIS A 787 -8.83 5.29 -4.96
CA HIS A 787 -9.11 4.00 -5.61
C HIS A 787 -8.12 3.62 -6.73
N SER A 788 -6.90 4.15 -6.71
CA SER A 788 -5.95 4.14 -7.82
C SER A 788 -4.75 3.24 -7.52
N SER A 789 -3.81 3.11 -8.46
CA SER A 789 -2.58 2.35 -8.27
C SER A 789 -1.35 3.06 -8.83
N VAL A 790 -0.18 2.78 -8.25
CA VAL A 790 1.11 3.30 -8.71
C VAL A 790 2.16 2.21 -8.66
N HIS A 791 2.61 1.68 -9.79
CA HIS A 791 3.57 0.57 -9.79
C HIS A 791 4.65 0.63 -10.88
N ARG A 792 5.77 -0.05 -10.60
CA ARG A 792 7.06 0.14 -11.30
C ARG A 792 7.46 1.63 -11.29
N SER A 793 7.40 2.28 -10.12
CA SER A 793 7.72 3.70 -10.02
C SER A 793 9.21 3.97 -9.86
N PHE A 794 9.72 4.82 -10.73
CA PHE A 794 11.12 5.22 -10.74
C PHE A 794 11.45 6.37 -9.79
N TYR A 795 10.44 7.11 -9.30
CA TYR A 795 10.64 8.10 -8.23
C TYR A 795 9.32 8.49 -7.53
N ARG A 796 9.14 8.01 -6.29
CA ARG A 796 8.00 8.28 -5.39
C ARG A 796 6.65 7.77 -5.90
N CYS A 797 5.55 8.02 -5.19
CA CYS A 797 4.20 7.68 -5.67
C CYS A 797 3.35 8.94 -5.80
N VAL A 798 2.79 9.39 -4.67
CA VAL A 798 1.92 10.56 -4.57
C VAL A 798 2.61 11.54 -3.63
N SER A 799 3.08 12.64 -4.22
CA SER A 799 3.73 13.72 -3.50
C SER A 799 2.76 14.87 -3.27
N ILE A 800 2.70 15.37 -2.05
CA ILE A 800 2.00 16.60 -1.68
C ILE A 800 3.07 17.62 -1.25
N HIS A 801 3.05 18.79 -1.88
CA HIS A 801 4.00 19.88 -1.66
C HIS A 801 3.22 21.19 -1.59
N GLY A 802 3.34 21.96 -0.50
CA GLY A 802 2.70 23.27 -0.36
C GLY A 802 1.19 23.24 -0.58
N THR A 803 0.56 22.11 -0.26
CA THR A 803 -0.84 21.82 -0.54
C THR A 803 -1.46 21.18 0.70
N HIS A 804 -2.72 21.53 0.95
CA HIS A 804 -3.46 21.22 2.16
C HIS A 804 -4.84 20.63 1.81
N GLU A 805 -5.45 19.93 2.76
CA GLU A 805 -6.82 19.39 2.67
C GLU A 805 -7.05 18.39 1.51
N THR A 806 -5.99 17.89 0.88
CA THR A 806 -6.07 16.89 -0.21
C THR A 806 -6.30 15.47 0.34
N HIS A 807 -7.08 14.67 -0.38
CA HIS A 807 -7.40 13.29 -0.01
C HIS A 807 -6.64 12.26 -0.86
N VAL A 808 -5.77 11.47 -0.25
CA VAL A 808 -5.06 10.33 -0.88
C VAL A 808 -5.53 9.05 -0.22
N THR A 809 -6.52 8.36 -0.81
CA THR A 809 -7.23 7.27 -0.13
C THR A 809 -7.49 6.01 -0.96
N GLU A 810 -7.42 4.83 -0.33
CA GLU A 810 -7.71 3.54 -0.98
C GLU A 810 -6.84 3.25 -2.22
N ASN A 811 -5.54 3.56 -2.15
CA ASN A 811 -4.61 3.30 -3.26
C ASN A 811 -3.67 2.11 -3.01
N VAL A 812 -3.12 1.54 -4.08
CA VAL A 812 -2.11 0.47 -4.02
C VAL A 812 -0.83 0.88 -4.73
N ALA A 813 0.31 0.82 -4.05
CA ALA A 813 1.61 1.12 -4.62
C ALA A 813 2.63 -0.01 -4.45
N TYR A 814 3.39 -0.29 -5.50
CA TYR A 814 4.31 -1.44 -5.57
C TYR A 814 5.55 -1.19 -6.46
N ASP A 815 6.73 -1.67 -6.03
CA ASP A 815 8.04 -1.44 -6.67
C ASP A 815 8.32 0.04 -6.89
N VAL A 816 8.70 0.72 -5.80
CA VAL A 816 8.79 2.19 -5.73
C VAL A 816 10.18 2.63 -5.32
N THR A 817 10.83 3.46 -6.12
CA THR A 817 12.13 4.07 -5.77
C THR A 817 11.93 5.41 -5.04
N GLY A 818 12.57 5.59 -3.89
CA GLY A 818 12.35 6.73 -3.00
C GLY A 818 11.06 6.61 -2.18
N TYR A 819 10.73 7.66 -1.42
CA TYR A 819 9.53 7.69 -0.58
C TYR A 819 8.22 7.63 -1.38
N CYS A 820 7.30 6.72 -1.05
CA CYS A 820 6.09 6.53 -1.85
C CYS A 820 5.02 7.61 -1.61
N TYR A 821 4.34 7.60 -0.47
CA TYR A 821 3.40 8.64 -0.06
C TYR A 821 4.16 9.71 0.73
N TYR A 822 4.32 10.90 0.13
CA TYR A 822 5.39 11.82 0.50
C TYR A 822 4.89 13.25 0.70
N LEU A 823 5.20 13.84 1.86
CA LEU A 823 5.01 15.27 2.14
C LEU A 823 6.36 16.01 2.01
N GLU A 824 6.46 17.03 1.15
CA GLU A 824 7.75 17.58 0.72
C GLU A 824 8.43 18.49 1.75
N ASP A 825 7.84 19.64 2.09
CA ASP A 825 8.56 20.72 2.79
C ASP A 825 8.18 20.88 4.27
N GLY A 826 7.17 20.17 4.76
CA GLY A 826 6.67 20.23 6.15
C GLY A 826 5.61 21.32 6.39
N VAL A 827 5.20 22.06 5.36
CA VAL A 827 4.05 22.99 5.45
C VAL A 827 2.71 22.31 5.21
N GLU A 828 2.72 21.09 4.66
CA GLU A 828 1.53 20.34 4.27
C GLU A 828 0.70 19.98 5.51
N GLU A 829 -0.60 20.27 5.49
CA GLU A 829 -1.48 20.16 6.66
C GLU A 829 -2.90 19.78 6.26
N ARG A 830 -3.64 19.17 7.20
CA ARG A 830 -5.05 18.76 7.05
C ARG A 830 -5.32 17.80 5.88
N ASN A 831 -4.28 17.33 5.20
CA ASN A 831 -4.40 16.28 4.19
C ASN A 831 -4.82 14.96 4.85
N THR A 832 -5.50 14.11 4.10
CA THR A 832 -5.92 12.79 4.56
C THR A 832 -5.26 11.73 3.71
N ILE A 833 -4.38 10.93 4.33
CA ILE A 833 -3.68 9.79 3.72
C ILE A 833 -4.24 8.54 4.40
N SER A 834 -5.19 7.86 3.75
CA SER A 834 -5.95 6.78 4.39
C SER A 834 -6.11 5.52 3.56
N TYR A 835 -6.08 4.34 4.19
CA TYR A 835 -6.34 3.05 3.55
C TYR A 835 -5.46 2.80 2.31
N ASN A 836 -4.22 3.30 2.30
CA ASN A 836 -3.27 3.05 1.22
C ASN A 836 -2.35 1.87 1.55
N LEU A 837 -1.99 1.08 0.55
CA LEU A 837 -0.95 0.06 0.61
C LEU A 837 0.30 0.57 -0.12
N GLY A 838 1.47 0.53 0.52
CA GLY A 838 2.77 0.74 -0.13
C GLY A 838 3.72 -0.42 0.14
N ALA A 839 4.14 -1.15 -0.90
CA ALA A 839 4.98 -2.34 -0.80
C ALA A 839 6.22 -2.27 -1.69
N HIS A 840 7.28 -3.00 -1.30
CA HIS A 840 8.52 -3.13 -2.07
C HIS A 840 9.19 -1.77 -2.38
N ILE A 841 9.56 -1.06 -1.31
CA ILE A 841 10.15 0.29 -1.36
C ILE A 841 11.69 0.23 -1.43
N HIS A 842 12.27 1.05 -2.30
CA HIS A 842 13.71 1.06 -2.62
C HIS A 842 14.39 2.38 -2.25
N LEU A 843 15.58 2.28 -1.68
CA LEU A 843 16.38 3.41 -1.20
C LEU A 843 17.16 4.07 -2.35
N LEU A 844 17.40 5.37 -2.27
CA LEU A 844 18.24 6.13 -3.21
C LEU A 844 19.52 6.60 -2.52
N GLY A 845 20.66 6.56 -3.22
CA GLY A 845 21.99 6.77 -2.65
C GLY A 845 22.77 5.45 -2.43
N PRO A 846 24.11 5.46 -2.57
CA PRO A 846 24.93 4.25 -2.70
C PRO A 846 25.09 3.43 -1.41
N GLU A 847 24.68 3.98 -0.27
CA GLU A 847 24.76 3.34 1.05
C GLU A 847 23.49 3.71 1.82
N ALA A 848 22.72 2.71 2.27
CA ALA A 848 21.74 2.94 3.33
C ALA A 848 22.49 3.46 4.58
N PRO A 849 21.95 4.38 5.39
CA PRO A 849 22.72 4.95 6.48
C PRO A 849 22.89 3.94 7.62
N TRP A 850 24.06 3.29 7.63
CA TRP A 850 24.55 2.51 8.76
C TRP A 850 25.20 3.41 9.81
N GLY A 851 25.38 2.87 11.01
CA GLY A 851 26.34 3.43 11.96
C GLY A 851 26.51 2.58 13.21
N ASN A 852 27.39 3.03 14.11
CA ASN A 852 27.82 2.26 15.25
C ASN A 852 26.93 2.54 16.47
N GLY A 853 26.15 1.54 16.87
CA GLY A 853 25.07 1.77 17.84
C GLY A 853 23.97 2.58 17.17
N GLN A 854 23.58 3.69 17.81
CA GLN A 854 22.44 4.54 17.42
C GLN A 854 22.85 5.77 16.58
N THR A 855 24.13 5.89 16.20
CA THR A 855 24.57 6.90 15.21
C THR A 855 24.34 6.40 13.79
N THR A 856 24.32 7.33 12.83
CA THR A 856 24.46 7.07 11.39
C THR A 856 25.42 8.07 10.78
N GLN A 857 25.88 7.83 9.54
CA GLN A 857 26.53 8.87 8.74
C GLN A 857 25.57 10.02 8.40
N LEU A 858 26.10 11.26 8.33
CA LEU A 858 25.39 12.42 7.78
C LEU A 858 25.39 12.34 6.25
N ASN A 859 24.21 12.51 5.65
CA ASN A 859 24.03 12.51 4.21
C ASN A 859 23.84 13.94 3.72
N TYR A 860 24.60 14.34 2.72
CA TYR A 860 24.60 15.70 2.18
C TYR A 860 23.94 15.71 0.80
N GLN A 861 23.19 16.76 0.53
CA GLN A 861 22.63 17.03 -0.80
C GLN A 861 23.75 17.11 -1.84
N SER A 862 23.55 16.44 -2.97
CA SER A 862 24.47 16.45 -4.10
C SER A 862 23.70 16.31 -5.41
N VAL A 863 24.40 16.36 -6.55
CA VAL A 863 23.77 16.10 -7.85
C VAL A 863 23.22 14.67 -7.94
N ASP A 864 23.89 13.68 -7.36
CA ASP A 864 23.48 12.27 -7.40
C ASP A 864 22.48 11.88 -6.30
N LEU A 865 22.19 12.82 -5.37
CA LEU A 865 21.26 12.66 -4.26
C LEU A 865 20.66 14.03 -3.91
N THR A 866 19.67 14.45 -4.71
CA THR A 866 19.06 15.79 -4.64
C THR A 866 18.26 16.03 -3.37
N LEU A 867 17.71 14.96 -2.77
CA LEU A 867 17.16 14.96 -1.41
C LEU A 867 17.95 13.95 -0.56
N PRO A 868 18.78 14.39 0.41
CA PRO A 868 19.63 13.50 1.19
C PRO A 868 18.87 12.53 2.10
N ALA A 869 17.56 12.73 2.28
CA ALA A 869 16.70 11.81 3.02
C ALA A 869 16.28 10.56 2.22
N ASP A 870 16.36 10.52 0.88
CA ASP A 870 15.91 9.35 0.10
C ASP A 870 16.76 8.08 0.38
N VAL A 871 17.90 8.22 1.09
CA VAL A 871 18.72 7.12 1.65
C VAL A 871 18.01 6.30 2.73
N THR A 872 16.86 6.77 3.23
CA THR A 872 15.99 6.06 4.18
C THR A 872 14.56 5.90 3.65
N ALA A 873 14.41 5.70 2.33
CA ALA A 873 13.11 5.54 1.68
C ALA A 873 12.14 4.61 2.44
N ALA A 874 10.90 5.07 2.56
CA ALA A 874 9.80 4.46 3.31
C ALA A 874 8.49 4.56 2.51
N ALA A 875 7.51 3.71 2.82
CA ALA A 875 6.20 3.76 2.17
C ALA A 875 5.47 5.08 2.47
N PHE A 876 5.59 5.58 3.71
CA PHE A 876 4.98 6.84 4.14
C PHE A 876 6.04 7.78 4.75
N TYR A 877 6.20 8.98 4.19
CA TYR A 877 7.13 10.00 4.67
C TYR A 877 6.38 11.29 5.02
N ILE A 878 6.19 11.50 6.31
CA ILE A 878 5.24 12.46 6.86
C ILE A 878 6.04 13.55 7.59
N THR A 879 6.52 14.54 6.85
CA THR A 879 7.32 15.68 7.34
C THR A 879 6.57 16.61 8.31
N ASN A 880 5.24 16.51 8.34
CA ASN A 880 4.37 17.17 9.31
C ASN A 880 3.22 16.23 9.70
N MET A 881 3.08 15.90 10.99
CA MET A 881 2.01 15.02 11.49
C MET A 881 0.65 15.72 11.65
N HIS A 882 0.53 17.02 11.34
CA HIS A 882 -0.74 17.74 11.35
C HIS A 882 -1.63 17.40 10.13
N ASN A 883 -1.73 16.11 9.84
CA ASN A 883 -2.43 15.45 8.74
C ASN A 883 -3.09 14.17 9.29
N ASN A 884 -4.10 13.62 8.62
CA ASN A 884 -4.76 12.39 9.02
C ASN A 884 -4.08 11.19 8.34
N ILE A 885 -3.56 10.23 9.12
CA ILE A 885 -2.86 9.03 8.65
C ILE A 885 -3.61 7.80 9.18
N ILE A 886 -4.52 7.22 8.38
CA ILE A 886 -5.55 6.27 8.87
C ILE A 886 -5.52 4.94 8.10
N GLY A 887 -5.40 3.80 8.78
CA GLY A 887 -5.63 2.48 8.16
C GLY A 887 -4.68 2.08 7.03
N ASN A 888 -3.49 2.70 6.91
CA ASN A 888 -2.55 2.42 5.84
C ASN A 888 -1.67 1.18 6.16
N ALA A 889 -1.20 0.48 5.14
CA ALA A 889 -0.30 -0.67 5.24
C ALA A 889 1.03 -0.43 4.49
N ALA A 890 2.15 -0.84 5.10
CA ALA A 890 3.50 -0.67 4.56
C ALA A 890 4.31 -1.98 4.57
N SER A 891 4.98 -2.29 3.46
CA SER A 891 5.96 -3.38 3.34
C SER A 891 7.26 -2.93 2.69
N GLY A 892 8.39 -3.33 3.29
CA GLY A 892 9.72 -3.05 2.77
C GLY A 892 10.18 -1.60 2.90
N GLY A 893 11.39 -1.32 2.42
CA GLY A 893 12.06 -0.04 2.64
C GLY A 893 12.71 0.10 4.01
N TRP A 894 13.45 1.20 4.20
CA TRP A 894 14.21 1.44 5.43
C TRP A 894 13.30 1.60 6.65
N ALA A 895 12.12 2.19 6.48
CA ALA A 895 11.03 2.17 7.45
C ALA A 895 9.69 1.98 6.72
N GLY A 896 8.64 1.58 7.43
CA GLY A 896 7.29 1.58 6.85
C GLY A 896 6.73 3.01 6.83
N PHE A 897 6.75 3.63 8.00
CA PHE A 897 6.37 5.02 8.24
C PHE A 897 7.57 5.78 8.82
N ALA A 898 7.91 6.91 8.20
CA ALA A 898 8.99 7.80 8.63
C ALA A 898 8.42 9.20 8.94
N PHE A 899 8.65 9.65 10.18
CA PHE A 899 8.22 10.94 10.70
C PHE A 899 9.46 11.78 11.07
N PRO A 900 10.10 12.44 10.09
CA PRO A 900 11.33 13.20 10.28
C PRO A 900 11.11 14.48 11.09
N THR A 901 12.14 14.94 11.80
CA THR A 901 12.10 16.20 12.53
C THR A 901 12.51 17.37 11.63
N LEU A 902 11.55 18.25 11.30
CA LEU A 902 11.80 19.51 10.61
C LEU A 902 11.63 20.71 11.56
N HIS A 903 12.69 21.48 11.76
CA HIS A 903 12.70 22.66 12.67
C HIS A 903 12.14 23.93 12.06
N GLN A 904 12.14 23.98 10.74
CA GLN A 904 11.54 24.97 9.86
C GLN A 904 11.15 24.23 8.57
N PRO A 905 10.25 24.78 7.74
CA PRO A 905 10.02 24.25 6.41
C PRO A 905 11.27 24.24 5.54
N LEU A 906 11.23 23.43 4.49
CA LEU A 906 12.30 23.28 3.50
C LEU A 906 11.91 23.94 2.17
N GLY A 907 12.72 23.69 1.14
CA GLY A 907 12.39 24.02 -0.26
C GLY A 907 11.98 25.48 -0.51
N PRO A 908 11.04 25.70 -1.45
CA PRO A 908 10.40 27.01 -1.67
C PRO A 908 9.74 27.59 -0.42
N ASN A 909 9.29 26.73 0.51
CA ASN A 909 8.50 27.12 1.68
C ASN A 909 9.34 27.55 2.90
N LYS A 910 10.67 27.48 2.84
CA LYS A 910 11.59 27.69 3.98
C LYS A 910 11.48 29.02 4.72
N ASN A 911 10.80 30.01 4.15
CA ASN A 911 10.57 31.32 4.76
C ASN A 911 9.18 31.46 5.43
N VAL A 912 8.33 30.44 5.36
CA VAL A 912 7.05 30.40 6.08
C VAL A 912 7.35 30.34 7.59
N ASN A 913 6.75 31.25 8.37
CA ASN A 913 6.92 31.32 9.81
C ASN A 913 6.16 30.20 10.52
N MET A 914 6.69 28.98 10.39
CA MET A 914 6.11 27.73 10.85
C MET A 914 7.21 26.83 11.40
N ARG A 915 6.82 25.89 12.25
CA ARG A 915 7.70 24.90 12.84
C ARG A 915 7.02 23.54 12.84
N PRO A 916 7.26 22.70 11.80
CA PRO A 916 6.56 21.43 11.61
C PRO A 916 6.66 20.52 12.84
N SER A 917 7.87 20.43 13.42
CA SER A 917 8.15 19.69 14.67
C SER A 917 7.50 20.24 15.96
N SER A 918 6.66 21.27 15.91
CA SER A 918 5.82 21.70 17.05
C SER A 918 4.32 21.59 16.77
N ARG A 919 3.92 21.04 15.62
CA ARG A 919 2.51 20.80 15.29
C ARG A 919 2.09 19.47 15.89
N THR A 920 0.99 19.46 16.64
CA THR A 920 0.42 18.22 17.18
C THR A 920 -0.13 17.36 16.06
N SER A 921 -0.13 16.04 16.24
CA SER A 921 -0.80 15.17 15.27
C SER A 921 -2.29 15.52 15.14
N LEU A 922 -2.88 15.24 13.97
CA LEU A 922 -4.32 15.04 13.88
C LEU A 922 -4.62 13.58 14.27
N ILE A 923 -5.20 12.80 13.37
CA ILE A 923 -5.47 11.38 13.58
C ILE A 923 -4.29 10.55 13.03
N ILE A 924 -3.71 9.68 13.86
CA ILE A 924 -2.83 8.59 13.39
C ILE A 924 -3.39 7.30 13.99
N ASP A 925 -4.09 6.51 13.18
CA ASP A 925 -4.90 5.39 13.66
C ASP A 925 -4.87 4.19 12.71
N GLY A 926 -4.79 2.96 13.23
CA GLY A 926 -5.04 1.75 12.45
C GLY A 926 -3.95 1.32 11.46
N ASN A 927 -2.76 1.92 11.50
CA ASN A 927 -1.73 1.70 10.49
C ASN A 927 -0.90 0.44 10.78
N THR A 928 -0.47 -0.28 9.73
CA THR A 928 0.32 -1.52 9.84
C THR A 928 1.63 -1.46 9.04
N ALA A 929 2.72 -2.02 9.55
CA ALA A 929 4.01 -2.08 8.84
C ALA A 929 4.81 -3.36 9.13
N HIS A 930 5.45 -3.90 8.08
CA HIS A 930 6.26 -5.12 8.19
C HIS A 930 7.39 -5.19 7.16
N SER A 931 8.31 -6.16 7.32
CA SER A 931 9.40 -6.44 6.36
C SER A 931 10.37 -5.27 6.10
N THR A 932 10.30 -4.23 6.92
CA THR A 932 11.06 -2.96 6.84
C THR A 932 12.35 -3.01 7.67
N GLY A 933 13.28 -2.07 7.48
CA GLY A 933 14.36 -1.82 8.45
C GLY A 933 15.50 -2.84 8.46
N TRP A 934 15.57 -3.74 7.48
CA TRP A 934 16.66 -4.73 7.35
C TRP A 934 18.07 -4.11 7.33
N TRP A 935 18.19 -2.86 6.85
CA TRP A 935 19.46 -2.16 6.71
C TRP A 935 19.98 -1.53 8.01
N TRP A 936 19.18 -1.37 9.06
CA TRP A 936 19.70 -0.83 10.31
C TRP A 936 18.91 -1.36 11.50
N LYS A 937 19.61 -1.93 12.48
CA LYS A 937 19.02 -2.55 13.69
C LYS A 937 18.17 -1.61 14.57
N HIS A 938 18.14 -0.32 14.25
CA HIS A 938 17.34 0.71 14.92
C HIS A 938 16.33 1.39 13.97
N ALA A 939 16.35 1.07 12.67
CA ALA A 939 15.26 1.40 11.78
C ALA A 939 14.06 0.51 12.14
N GLY A 940 12.86 1.06 12.04
CA GLY A 940 11.65 0.40 12.50
C GLY A 940 10.48 0.53 11.55
N ALA A 941 9.43 -0.25 11.81
CA ALA A 941 8.19 -0.18 11.07
C ALA A 941 7.57 1.22 11.18
N PHE A 942 7.53 1.76 12.41
CA PHE A 942 7.23 3.16 12.70
C PHE A 942 8.49 3.85 13.20
N TYR A 943 9.03 4.78 12.41
CA TYR A 943 10.25 5.51 12.72
C TYR A 943 9.97 6.99 12.94
N ILE A 944 10.10 7.42 14.20
CA ILE A 944 9.80 8.78 14.65
C ILE A 944 11.12 9.48 15.00
N GLY A 945 11.70 10.20 14.04
CA GLY A 945 12.99 10.87 14.22
C GLY A 945 13.83 10.93 12.94
N GLY A 946 15.14 11.11 13.13
CA GLY A 946 16.00 11.71 12.12
C GLY A 946 15.71 13.22 11.95
N ALA A 947 16.64 13.94 11.33
CA ALA A 947 16.55 15.38 11.13
C ALA A 947 16.98 15.75 9.72
N LEU A 948 16.13 16.51 9.01
CA LEU A 948 16.42 17.08 7.69
C LEU A 948 16.46 18.60 7.83
N TYR A 949 17.61 19.20 7.52
CA TYR A 949 17.87 20.62 7.76
C TYR A 949 18.87 21.22 6.75
N TYR A 950 18.99 22.54 6.72
CA TYR A 950 20.05 23.22 5.98
C TYR A 950 21.34 23.30 6.79
N ASP A 951 22.49 23.04 6.17
CA ASP A 951 23.81 23.20 6.78
C ASP A 951 24.09 24.66 7.18
N ALA A 952 25.25 24.93 7.77
CA ALA A 952 25.72 26.25 8.16
C ALA A 952 25.81 27.27 7.00
N ASP A 953 25.72 26.82 5.74
CA ASP A 953 25.63 27.68 4.54
C ASP A 953 24.21 28.24 4.30
N GLY A 954 23.17 27.65 4.90
CA GLY A 954 21.76 28.00 4.69
C GLY A 954 21.16 27.56 3.34
N THR A 955 21.88 26.71 2.60
CA THR A 955 21.52 26.29 1.22
C THR A 955 21.59 24.79 0.98
N THR A 956 22.58 24.09 1.53
CA THR A 956 22.78 22.65 1.31
C THR A 956 21.93 21.86 2.30
N LEU A 957 21.06 20.96 1.83
CA LEU A 957 20.34 20.04 2.74
C LEU A 957 21.28 18.98 3.31
N VAL A 958 21.07 18.66 4.58
CA VAL A 958 21.75 17.59 5.33
C VAL A 958 20.70 16.74 6.02
N TYR A 959 20.85 15.42 5.92
CA TYR A 959 20.02 14.44 6.61
C TYR A 959 20.84 13.62 7.60
N ASN A 960 20.44 13.65 8.87
CA ASN A 960 20.85 12.67 9.87
C ASN A 960 19.71 11.68 10.09
N ALA A 961 19.94 10.40 9.79
CA ALA A 961 18.94 9.36 10.03
C ALA A 961 18.84 9.02 11.52
N GLY A 962 19.99 8.81 12.19
CA GLY A 962 20.08 8.46 13.61
C GLY A 962 20.26 9.67 14.54
N ARG A 963 20.97 9.45 15.66
CA ARG A 963 21.33 10.49 16.65
C ARG A 963 22.84 10.70 16.71
N ASP A 964 23.32 11.93 16.86
CA ASP A 964 24.71 12.16 17.28
C ASP A 964 24.87 11.79 18.77
N GLN A 965 25.87 10.96 19.09
CA GLN A 965 26.16 10.51 20.45
C GLN A 965 27.19 11.40 21.18
N THR A 966 27.90 12.26 20.46
CA THR A 966 29.08 13.00 20.98
C THR A 966 28.71 14.11 21.96
N LYS A 967 27.48 14.64 21.92
CA LYS A 967 27.03 15.79 22.73
C LYS A 967 26.02 15.41 23.83
N GLY A 968 25.88 14.11 24.12
CA GLY A 968 25.16 13.60 25.30
C GLY A 968 23.64 13.76 25.32
N ASN A 969 23.04 14.43 24.33
CA ASN A 969 21.58 14.45 24.12
C ASN A 969 21.13 13.28 23.22
N ARG A 970 19.82 13.00 23.22
CA ARG A 970 19.21 11.85 22.55
C ARG A 970 18.32 12.26 21.37
N SER A 971 17.45 13.25 21.56
CA SER A 971 16.67 13.83 20.46
C SER A 971 17.57 14.50 19.39
N PRO A 972 17.40 14.16 18.08
CA PRO A 972 18.29 14.60 16.99
C PRO A 972 18.51 16.12 16.95
N CYS A 973 17.44 16.87 17.26
CA CYS A 973 17.42 18.31 17.29
C CYS A 973 18.59 18.92 18.11
N LYS A 974 18.72 18.52 19.38
CA LYS A 974 19.67 19.12 20.34
C LYS A 974 21.13 18.85 20.01
N VAL A 975 21.41 18.02 19.02
CA VAL A 975 22.76 17.53 18.74
C VAL A 975 23.30 18.08 17.43
N ASP A 976 22.51 18.10 16.35
CA ASP A 976 23.09 18.15 15.01
C ASP A 976 23.56 19.56 14.55
N HIS A 977 22.85 20.64 14.90
CA HIS A 977 23.24 22.02 14.49
C HIS A 977 24.20 22.75 15.45
N CYS A 978 24.70 22.07 16.49
CA CYS A 978 25.52 22.68 17.55
C CYS A 978 27.00 22.93 17.16
N ALA A 979 27.27 23.49 15.98
CA ALA A 979 28.63 23.91 15.56
C ALA A 979 29.06 25.26 16.18
N ALA A 980 28.11 26.15 16.49
CA ALA A 980 28.36 27.52 16.97
C ALA A 980 27.96 27.77 18.45
N GLY A 981 27.67 26.72 19.22
CA GLY A 981 27.49 26.81 20.68
C GLY A 981 26.16 27.38 21.22
N ASN A 982 25.18 27.73 20.37
CA ASN A 982 23.85 28.18 20.81
C ASN A 982 22.74 27.17 20.47
N CYS A 983 22.81 25.97 21.07
CA CYS A 983 21.82 24.91 20.89
C CYS A 983 20.38 25.33 21.32
N ASN A 984 20.26 26.31 22.23
CA ASN A 984 18.98 26.80 22.76
C ASN A 984 18.21 27.71 21.78
N ALA A 985 18.79 28.13 20.65
CA ALA A 985 18.09 28.92 19.64
C ALA A 985 17.37 28.02 18.62
N TYR A 986 18.04 26.96 18.15
CA TYR A 986 17.48 26.06 17.13
C TYR A 986 16.49 25.06 17.72
N CYS A 987 16.76 24.52 18.92
CA CYS A 987 15.98 23.42 19.50
C CYS A 987 15.41 23.84 20.86
N GLN A 988 14.16 24.28 20.82
CA GLN A 988 13.42 24.77 21.96
C GLN A 988 12.86 23.60 22.81
N PRO A 989 12.51 23.83 24.09
CA PRO A 989 11.83 22.81 24.92
C PRO A 989 10.44 22.36 24.43
N TYR A 990 9.95 22.98 23.34
CA TYR A 990 8.65 22.73 22.70
C TYR A 990 8.78 22.01 21.34
N ASP A 991 10.01 21.62 20.95
CA ASP A 991 10.35 20.82 19.77
C ASP A 991 9.81 19.38 19.76
N GLN A 992 9.16 18.98 20.85
CA GLN A 992 8.53 17.68 21.01
C GLN A 992 7.04 17.85 20.74
N TYR A 993 6.63 17.68 19.48
CA TYR A 993 5.22 17.55 19.12
C TYR A 993 4.56 16.46 19.97
N TRP A 994 3.29 16.65 20.34
CA TRP A 994 2.49 15.56 20.89
C TRP A 994 1.86 14.80 19.73
N SER A 995 2.27 13.56 19.53
CA SER A 995 1.64 12.63 18.59
C SER A 995 0.90 11.54 19.34
N ARG A 996 -0.36 11.30 18.98
CA ARG A 996 -1.10 10.12 19.41
C ARG A 996 -1.16 9.13 18.25
N ILE A 997 -0.61 7.94 18.44
CA ILE A 997 -0.67 6.83 17.48
C ILE A 997 -1.57 5.77 18.10
N SER A 998 -2.65 5.41 17.42
CA SER A 998 -3.64 4.46 17.92
C SER A 998 -3.79 3.25 16.99
N ASN A 999 -4.19 2.11 17.54
CA ASN A 999 -4.51 0.88 16.82
C ASN A 999 -3.47 0.40 15.79
N SER A 1000 -2.17 0.56 16.06
CA SER A 1000 -1.11 0.24 15.08
C SER A 1000 -0.52 -1.16 15.24
N LYS A 1001 -0.08 -1.78 14.13
CA LYS A 1001 0.53 -3.11 14.11
C LYS A 1001 1.92 -3.09 13.47
N ALA A 1002 2.91 -3.68 14.13
CA ALA A 1002 4.22 -3.94 13.53
C ALA A 1002 4.54 -5.44 13.58
N PHE A 1003 5.00 -6.03 12.49
CA PHE A 1003 5.37 -7.44 12.47
C PHE A 1003 6.52 -7.77 11.54
N LEU A 1004 7.20 -8.90 11.76
CA LEU A 1004 8.31 -9.36 10.91
C LEU A 1004 9.42 -8.30 10.70
N VAL A 1005 9.68 -7.46 11.70
CA VAL A 1005 10.71 -6.41 11.64
C VAL A 1005 11.99 -6.89 12.31
N PRO A 1006 13.16 -6.87 11.63
CA PRO A 1006 14.45 -7.27 12.21
C PRO A 1006 14.89 -6.34 13.35
N GLY A 1007 14.54 -5.05 13.29
CA GLY A 1007 14.80 -4.06 14.33
C GLY A 1007 13.61 -3.87 15.30
N PRO A 1008 13.44 -2.65 15.86
CA PRO A 1008 12.24 -2.28 16.60
C PRO A 1008 11.00 -2.15 15.72
N GLY A 1009 9.85 -2.65 16.17
CA GLY A 1009 8.56 -2.38 15.51
C GLY A 1009 8.21 -0.87 15.54
N LEU A 1010 8.42 -0.22 16.69
CA LEU A 1010 8.31 1.23 16.86
C LEU A 1010 9.62 1.80 17.42
N ASN A 1011 10.21 2.78 16.75
CA ASN A 1011 11.34 3.56 17.26
C ASN A 1011 10.96 5.04 17.33
N SER A 1012 11.19 5.69 18.48
CA SER A 1012 11.04 7.14 18.61
C SER A 1012 12.22 7.81 19.28
N TRP A 1013 12.91 8.68 18.55
CA TRP A 1013 13.89 9.63 19.09
C TRP A 1013 13.24 10.99 19.48
N SER A 1014 11.90 11.08 19.44
CA SER A 1014 11.11 12.24 19.86
C SER A 1014 10.36 11.94 21.16
N GLY A 1015 10.62 12.72 22.20
CA GLY A 1015 10.19 12.41 23.57
C GLY A 1015 8.74 12.71 23.98
N ARG A 1016 7.78 12.81 23.05
CA ARG A 1016 6.35 12.94 23.41
C ARG A 1016 5.44 12.21 22.43
N ALA A 1017 5.08 10.97 22.73
CA ALA A 1017 4.03 10.27 22.02
C ALA A 1017 3.16 9.43 22.94
N GLU A 1018 1.89 9.33 22.59
CA GLU A 1018 0.89 8.50 23.25
C GLU A 1018 0.55 7.34 22.30
N ILE A 1019 0.87 6.11 22.69
CA ILE A 1019 0.57 4.89 21.93
C ILE A 1019 -0.62 4.20 22.60
N VAL A 1020 -1.71 3.99 21.85
CA VAL A 1020 -2.99 3.47 22.40
C VAL A 1020 -3.50 2.33 21.52
N GLY A 1021 -3.39 1.09 21.99
CA GLY A 1021 -3.60 -0.06 21.11
C GLY A 1021 -2.41 -0.23 20.17
N TYR A 1022 -1.46 -1.08 20.55
CA TYR A 1022 -0.34 -1.45 19.67
C TYR A 1022 -0.05 -2.94 19.73
N GLU A 1023 0.08 -3.54 18.56
CA GLU A 1023 0.42 -4.96 18.39
C GLU A 1023 1.79 -5.11 17.75
N SER A 1024 2.57 -6.05 18.28
CA SER A 1024 3.95 -6.27 17.88
C SER A 1024 4.25 -7.77 17.83
N HIS A 1025 4.41 -8.35 16.63
CA HIS A 1025 4.58 -9.81 16.45
C HIS A 1025 5.87 -10.15 15.69
N ASP A 1026 6.69 -11.06 16.21
CA ASP A 1026 7.93 -11.54 15.58
C ASP A 1026 8.91 -10.42 15.16
N ASN A 1027 9.02 -9.38 16.00
CA ASN A 1027 9.97 -8.29 15.82
C ASN A 1027 11.24 -8.52 16.66
N GLY A 1028 12.38 -7.98 16.21
CA GLY A 1028 13.63 -8.00 16.97
C GLY A 1028 13.51 -7.29 18.33
N LEU A 1029 12.77 -6.18 18.36
CA LEU A 1029 12.27 -5.49 19.56
C LEU A 1029 10.84 -4.99 19.30
N SER A 1030 9.96 -4.96 20.31
CA SER A 1030 8.64 -4.36 20.10
C SER A 1030 8.67 -2.83 20.03
N ALA A 1031 9.46 -2.17 20.89
CA ALA A 1031 9.66 -0.73 20.85
C ALA A 1031 11.04 -0.30 21.41
N GLU A 1032 11.61 0.76 20.85
CA GLU A 1032 12.90 1.35 21.25
C GLU A 1032 12.86 2.90 21.36
N ALA A 1033 13.77 3.44 22.16
CA ALA A 1033 14.20 4.85 22.23
C ALA A 1033 13.27 5.81 22.98
N LEU A 1034 12.24 5.25 23.63
CA LEU A 1034 11.17 5.94 24.33
C LEU A 1034 11.71 6.96 25.38
N GLU A 1035 11.78 8.23 24.97
CA GLU A 1035 12.23 9.36 25.79
C GLU A 1035 11.17 9.79 26.84
N SER A 1036 11.57 10.66 27.78
CA SER A 1036 10.71 11.18 28.84
C SER A 1036 9.51 11.98 28.32
N GLY A 1037 8.30 11.42 28.43
CA GLY A 1037 7.06 11.98 27.89
C GLY A 1037 6.31 11.01 26.97
N PHE A 1038 6.83 9.80 26.77
CA PHE A 1038 6.12 8.69 26.13
C PHE A 1038 5.07 8.06 27.07
N TRP A 1039 3.90 7.70 26.51
CA TRP A 1039 2.83 6.97 27.20
C TRP A 1039 2.41 5.77 26.37
N ILE A 1040 2.17 4.63 27.02
CA ILE A 1040 1.65 3.42 26.38
C ILE A 1040 0.39 3.00 27.13
N ASP A 1041 -0.69 2.83 26.39
CA ASP A 1041 -1.95 2.25 26.84
C ASP A 1041 -2.31 1.08 25.92
N ASN A 1042 -2.72 -0.04 26.52
CA ASN A 1042 -3.09 -1.28 25.83
C ASN A 1042 -2.11 -1.73 24.71
N MET A 1043 -1.05 -2.48 25.07
CA MET A 1043 -0.08 -3.01 24.11
C MET A 1043 0.10 -4.52 24.27
N LEU A 1044 0.26 -5.21 23.13
CA LEU A 1044 0.60 -6.62 23.02
C LEU A 1044 1.96 -6.79 22.32
N SER A 1045 2.86 -7.56 22.95
CA SER A 1045 4.15 -7.98 22.39
C SER A 1045 4.19 -9.51 22.33
N HIS A 1046 4.32 -10.04 21.13
CA HIS A 1046 4.54 -11.45 20.84
C HIS A 1046 5.90 -11.63 20.18
N CYS A 1047 6.84 -12.03 21.01
CA CYS A 1047 8.25 -12.25 20.70
C CYS A 1047 8.48 -13.41 19.74
N ARG A 1048 7.64 -14.46 19.87
CA ARG A 1048 7.52 -15.60 18.96
C ARG A 1048 6.07 -16.04 18.86
N THR A 1049 5.52 -15.97 17.66
CA THR A 1049 4.19 -16.53 17.33
C THR A 1049 4.22 -18.04 17.18
N GLY A 1050 5.41 -18.59 16.89
CA GLY A 1050 5.61 -20.00 16.48
C GLY A 1050 5.65 -20.18 14.96
N GLU A 1051 5.37 -19.13 14.19
CA GLU A 1051 5.35 -19.18 12.73
C GLU A 1051 6.73 -19.34 12.11
N LYS A 1052 6.75 -19.97 10.92
CA LYS A 1052 7.99 -20.20 10.17
C LYS A 1052 8.37 -18.96 9.36
N ILE A 1053 9.09 -18.04 9.99
CA ILE A 1053 9.62 -16.82 9.36
C ILE A 1053 10.51 -17.16 8.17
N ALA A 1054 10.21 -16.56 7.01
CA ALA A 1054 11.08 -16.59 5.85
C ALA A 1054 12.23 -15.58 6.03
N LEU A 1055 13.46 -16.07 5.87
CA LEU A 1055 14.70 -15.31 6.01
C LEU A 1055 15.62 -15.54 4.80
N PRO A 1056 16.48 -14.57 4.44
CA PRO A 1056 17.58 -14.80 3.50
C PRO A 1056 18.52 -15.92 3.95
N SER A 1057 19.22 -16.52 2.99
CA SER A 1057 20.16 -17.63 3.24
C SER A 1057 21.19 -17.30 4.33
N GLY A 1058 21.23 -18.13 5.38
CA GLY A 1058 22.15 -17.97 6.52
C GLY A 1058 21.63 -17.12 7.69
N GLY A 1059 20.43 -16.53 7.58
CA GLY A 1059 19.72 -15.91 8.70
C GLY A 1059 19.25 -16.93 9.75
N ARG A 1060 18.97 -16.47 10.98
CA ARG A 1060 18.48 -17.32 12.09
C ARG A 1060 17.38 -16.59 12.87
N ALA A 1061 16.21 -17.20 13.00
CA ALA A 1061 15.11 -16.68 13.83
C ALA A 1061 15.31 -16.96 15.34
N ASN A 1062 16.34 -17.73 15.69
CA ASN A 1062 16.56 -18.30 17.03
C ASN A 1062 16.87 -17.26 18.11
N ASP A 1063 17.12 -16.01 17.73
CA ASP A 1063 17.63 -14.94 18.59
C ASP A 1063 16.61 -13.80 18.81
N MET A 1064 15.34 -13.95 18.39
CA MET A 1064 14.30 -12.94 18.64
C MET A 1064 14.04 -12.84 20.14
N LYS A 1065 14.19 -11.62 20.66
CA LYS A 1065 13.97 -11.18 22.06
C LYS A 1065 12.86 -10.13 22.15
N GLY A 1066 11.88 -10.21 21.25
CA GLY A 1066 10.88 -9.16 20.98
C GLY A 1066 10.06 -8.72 22.20
N ASP A 1067 10.08 -9.53 23.27
CA ASP A 1067 9.58 -9.29 24.62
C ASP A 1067 10.01 -7.91 25.18
N GLY A 1068 11.18 -7.44 24.75
CA GLY A 1068 11.88 -6.31 25.33
C GLY A 1068 11.42 -4.95 24.81
N PHE A 1069 11.16 -4.05 25.77
CA PHE A 1069 11.20 -2.61 25.56
C PHE A 1069 12.60 -2.08 25.85
N PHE A 1070 13.15 -1.27 24.94
CA PHE A 1070 14.28 -0.40 25.26
C PHE A 1070 13.79 1.01 25.61
N TRP A 1071 13.35 1.18 26.86
CA TRP A 1071 13.25 2.49 27.52
C TRP A 1071 14.64 3.09 27.74
N TYR A 1072 14.74 4.42 27.69
CA TYR A 1072 16.01 5.13 27.89
C TYR A 1072 15.94 6.33 28.82
#